data_AF-A0A2E6WFZ0-F1
#
_entry.id   AF-A0A2E6WFZ0-F1
#
_cell.length_a   1.000
_cell.length_b   1.000
_cell.length_c   1.000
_cell.angle_alpha   90.00
_cell.angle_beta   90.00
_cell.angle_gamma   90.00
#
_symmetry.space_group_name_H-M   'P 1'
#
loop_
_entity.id
_entity.type
_entity.pdbx_description
1 polymer ?
#
loop_
_entity_poly.entity_id
_entity_poly.type
_entity_poly.pdbx_seq_one_letter_code
_entity_poly.pdbx_strand_id
1 'polypeptide(L)'
;MKHLLTCVALVLVAPLTAIGSDKEVSAFLTNHCVQCHGAKTQKADRRFDRLPITIAKLDDLERYQEIVDQLNLGTMPPEGAKQPSPEQRARIITLLTQKLESARASFKSSHGQSELRRLNSWEYRQTLGDLLGLNVDVWNPAEDFPAEVKAEGFDNNGASLVTSGILLEHYFEAAEEAIKRATHFEEQPVSHHYVQQSPFYFNGKEAEGLPKLFRPDRFRFIPDTSYTDLYGRHYRGGHLGFLPLHQQGGVKQSGMYTIRVRAAALGRTHDYGKALDDFRNGDPVVMEIAAVDRRGSVESTGNVSSMISLARIELTNEEPEWFEWNAYLDAGYEPEVRFRNGPLSAKRLVRMLLTEASDKPEFQPLLNMENKLAQANGVLKAYQGPRLRIWEIQVNGPHIDSWPGVGHQRIYGNLQPEHLNAAAISKRIEAFADQAFRRPPVEGELDPIQQLIQEKLKEGVEPLKALQLGCQAILCSPGFLYLNLGEGELSENALASRLSYFLWSSPPDKTLLDLARAGQLKTELTAQVTRMLADSKSDRFVTHFIRRWLDLDNIGTMPPSEDFLVFYRDNLESAMRAETEMFFRHVLDNNLPLSEFLGADYTFLNRELATHYGIEGVQGNQLRRVELNNSYRGGLLGQGALLTASANGVDTSPVVRGIYLLEKLLGYTPPPPPPDIPAIEPDIRGAVTIREQLVKHREIATCAECHRKIDPLGFALENFDAIGAWRDAYEGNATIDSTGKLPGGDSFNSLSEFRTLMIKRQDQFNRALTEKLLTYATGRELGISDRGELDRILRQFEQSEGGLKDLLTILVESSIFQHK
;
A
#
# COMPACT_ATOMS: atom_id res chain seq x y z
N MET A 1 -90.61 11.36 4.67
CA MET A 1 -89.54 12.14 5.33
C MET A 1 -88.24 11.84 4.58
N LYS A 2 -87.92 12.59 3.52
CA LYS A 2 -86.96 13.72 3.42
C LYS A 2 -85.55 13.42 3.97
N HIS A 3 -84.59 13.53 3.06
CA HIS A 3 -83.13 13.46 3.15
C HIS A 3 -82.48 14.30 4.27
N LEU A 4 -81.27 13.91 4.70
CA LEU A 4 -80.12 14.83 4.72
C LEU A 4 -78.77 14.06 4.69
N LEU A 5 -77.93 14.41 3.70
CA LEU A 5 -76.49 14.17 3.68
C LEU A 5 -75.81 14.98 4.81
N THR A 6 -74.68 14.50 5.33
CA THR A 6 -73.69 15.37 5.95
C THR A 6 -72.29 14.90 5.60
N CYS A 7 -71.59 15.72 4.81
CA CYS A 7 -70.19 15.56 4.44
C CYS A 7 -69.29 15.74 5.67
N VAL A 8 -68.34 14.82 5.89
CA VAL A 8 -67.19 15.04 6.76
C VAL A 8 -66.02 15.44 5.86
N ALA A 9 -65.62 16.71 5.95
CA ALA A 9 -64.44 17.23 5.28
C ALA A 9 -63.18 16.72 6.01
N LEU A 10 -62.37 15.92 5.31
CA LEU A 10 -60.99 15.64 5.68
C LEU A 10 -60.17 16.92 5.46
N VAL A 11 -59.72 17.57 6.53
CA VAL A 11 -58.69 18.61 6.45
C VAL A 11 -57.33 17.91 6.50
N LEU A 12 -56.66 17.82 5.36
CA LEU A 12 -55.23 17.53 5.27
C LEU A 12 -54.46 18.64 5.99
N VAL A 13 -53.73 18.30 7.06
CA VAL A 13 -52.76 19.20 7.70
C VAL A 13 -51.34 18.75 7.33
N ALA A 14 -50.86 19.27 6.19
CA ALA A 14 -49.46 19.61 5.84
C ALA A 14 -49.47 20.13 4.38
N PRO A 15 -48.88 21.30 4.01
CA PRO A 15 -47.49 21.68 4.29
C PRO A 15 -47.28 23.21 4.48
N LEU A 16 -47.23 23.73 5.71
CA LEU A 16 -46.79 25.13 5.93
C LEU A 16 -45.27 25.27 6.12
N THR A 17 -44.57 24.21 6.50
CA THR A 17 -43.14 24.23 6.82
C THR A 17 -42.24 24.24 5.58
N ALA A 18 -42.57 23.47 4.54
CA ALA A 18 -41.76 23.37 3.32
C ALA A 18 -41.74 24.66 2.46
N ILE A 19 -42.83 25.43 2.48
CA ILE A 19 -42.91 26.71 1.74
C ILE A 19 -42.02 27.78 2.40
N GLY A 20 -41.82 27.71 3.72
CA GLY A 20 -40.94 28.61 4.46
C GLY A 20 -39.46 28.35 4.17
N SER A 21 -39.03 27.09 4.16
CA SER A 21 -37.64 26.71 3.89
C SER A 21 -37.20 27.02 2.47
N ASP A 22 -38.06 26.81 1.46
CA ASP A 22 -37.71 27.07 0.06
C ASP A 22 -37.53 28.57 -0.23
N LYS A 23 -38.33 29.43 0.42
CA LYS A 23 -38.16 30.88 0.34
C LYS A 23 -36.85 31.34 0.98
N GLU A 24 -36.47 30.73 2.11
CA GLU A 24 -35.23 31.05 2.82
C GLU A 24 -33.99 30.66 1.98
N VAL A 25 -33.99 29.46 1.40
CA VAL A 25 -32.94 29.00 0.48
C VAL A 25 -32.85 29.91 -0.75
N SER A 26 -33.98 30.22 -1.39
CA SER A 26 -33.99 31.10 -2.57
C SER A 26 -33.47 32.52 -2.27
N ALA A 27 -33.86 33.07 -1.12
CA ALA A 27 -33.36 34.37 -0.65
C ALA A 27 -31.85 34.32 -0.39
N PHE A 28 -31.35 33.24 0.21
CA PHE A 28 -29.92 33.06 0.44
C PHE A 28 -29.13 33.00 -0.87
N LEU A 29 -29.53 32.13 -1.81
CA LEU A 29 -28.85 32.00 -3.11
C LEU A 29 -28.85 33.33 -3.87
N THR A 30 -29.96 34.07 -3.83
CA THR A 30 -30.07 35.39 -4.47
C THR A 30 -29.10 36.39 -3.85
N ASN A 31 -29.01 36.43 -2.52
CA ASN A 31 -28.20 37.41 -1.78
C ASN A 31 -26.69 37.11 -1.78
N HIS A 32 -26.31 35.83 -1.87
CA HIS A 32 -24.94 35.38 -1.64
C HIS A 32 -24.29 34.67 -2.83
N CYS A 33 -25.07 34.15 -3.79
CA CYS A 33 -24.54 33.33 -4.89
C CYS A 33 -24.77 33.94 -6.28
N VAL A 34 -25.95 34.53 -6.55
CA VAL A 34 -26.36 34.99 -7.89
C VAL A 34 -25.50 36.14 -8.44
N GLN A 35 -24.86 36.94 -7.59
CA GLN A 35 -23.96 38.01 -8.06
C GLN A 35 -22.77 37.44 -8.89
N CYS A 36 -22.28 36.26 -8.53
CA CYS A 36 -21.15 35.60 -9.18
C CYS A 36 -21.55 34.43 -10.10
N HIS A 37 -22.75 33.86 -9.90
CA HIS A 37 -23.29 32.71 -10.64
C HIS A 37 -24.67 33.02 -11.24
N GLY A 38 -24.83 34.21 -11.81
CA GLY A 38 -26.08 34.71 -12.37
C GLY A 38 -25.97 35.03 -13.87
N ALA A 39 -26.97 35.71 -14.42
CA ALA A 39 -26.96 36.04 -15.86
C ALA A 39 -25.77 36.90 -16.33
N LYS A 40 -25.24 37.76 -15.44
CA LYS A 40 -24.16 38.72 -15.77
C LYS A 40 -22.76 38.13 -15.57
N THR A 41 -22.60 37.24 -14.59
CA THR A 41 -21.31 36.66 -14.20
C THR A 41 -21.53 35.17 -13.98
N GLN A 42 -20.73 34.33 -14.64
CA GLN A 42 -20.91 32.87 -14.64
C GLN A 42 -19.61 32.21 -14.19
N LYS A 43 -19.18 32.48 -12.95
CA LYS A 43 -17.96 31.84 -12.43
C LYS A 43 -18.14 30.31 -12.42
N ALA A 44 -17.10 29.60 -12.86
CA ALA A 44 -17.08 28.14 -13.01
C ALA A 44 -18.22 27.57 -13.88
N ASP A 45 -18.71 28.34 -14.86
CA ASP A 45 -19.82 27.97 -15.74
C ASP A 45 -21.10 27.55 -15.00
N ARG A 46 -21.35 28.14 -13.82
CA ARG A 46 -22.56 27.89 -13.02
C ARG A 46 -23.57 29.04 -13.11
N ARG A 47 -24.86 28.67 -13.20
CA ARG A 47 -26.03 29.56 -13.34
C ARG A 47 -27.09 29.26 -12.28
N PHE A 48 -26.88 29.76 -11.06
CA PHE A 48 -27.78 29.55 -9.94
C PHE A 48 -29.05 30.41 -9.99
N ASP A 49 -29.09 31.44 -10.84
CA ASP A 49 -30.32 32.20 -11.16
C ASP A 49 -31.37 31.36 -11.91
N ARG A 50 -30.95 30.24 -12.51
CA ARG A 50 -31.82 29.28 -13.21
C ARG A 50 -32.01 27.97 -12.44
N LEU A 51 -31.45 27.86 -11.23
CA LEU A 51 -31.55 26.64 -10.43
C LEU A 51 -33.00 26.47 -9.96
N PRO A 52 -33.69 25.39 -10.35
CA PRO A 52 -35.10 25.22 -10.03
C PRO A 52 -35.28 24.99 -8.53
N ILE A 53 -36.28 25.63 -7.94
CA ILE A 53 -36.59 25.47 -6.51
C ILE A 53 -36.91 24.00 -6.17
N THR A 54 -37.48 23.24 -7.11
CA THR A 54 -37.74 21.81 -6.94
C THR A 54 -36.66 21.00 -7.65
N ILE A 55 -36.01 20.08 -6.93
CA ILE A 55 -35.02 19.15 -7.48
C ILE A 55 -35.80 18.06 -8.22
N ALA A 56 -35.84 18.13 -9.55
CA ALA A 56 -36.61 17.21 -10.39
C ALA A 56 -35.72 16.31 -11.26
N LYS A 57 -34.45 16.66 -11.43
CA LYS A 57 -33.45 15.88 -12.18
C LYS A 57 -32.16 15.69 -11.39
N LEU A 58 -31.36 14.70 -11.79
CA LEU A 58 -30.03 14.43 -11.23
C LEU A 58 -29.09 15.65 -11.32
N ASP A 59 -29.10 16.37 -12.45
CA ASP A 59 -28.31 17.60 -12.66
C ASP A 59 -28.72 18.73 -11.69
N ASP A 60 -30.01 18.84 -11.32
CA ASP A 60 -30.43 19.79 -10.29
C ASP A 60 -29.84 19.38 -8.93
N LEU A 61 -29.86 18.08 -8.64
CA LEU A 61 -29.40 17.50 -7.38
C LEU A 61 -27.89 17.67 -7.21
N GLU A 62 -27.13 17.45 -8.29
CA GLU A 62 -25.68 17.69 -8.35
C GLU A 62 -25.35 19.15 -8.06
N ARG A 63 -26.01 20.11 -8.72
CA ARG A 63 -25.76 21.54 -8.52
C ARG A 63 -26.09 22.02 -7.10
N TYR A 64 -27.22 21.56 -6.53
CA TYR A 64 -27.54 21.87 -5.13
C TYR A 64 -26.52 21.29 -4.17
N GLN A 65 -26.00 20.10 -4.49
CA GLN A 65 -24.97 19.46 -3.69
C GLN A 65 -23.63 20.20 -3.77
N GLU A 66 -23.20 20.64 -4.96
CA GLU A 66 -22.00 21.47 -5.13
C GLU A 66 -22.05 22.73 -4.26
N ILE A 67 -23.24 23.36 -4.15
CA ILE A 67 -23.44 24.52 -3.28
C ILE A 67 -23.19 24.14 -1.81
N VAL A 68 -23.77 23.04 -1.34
CA VAL A 68 -23.57 22.56 0.04
C VAL A 68 -22.09 22.25 0.29
N ASP A 69 -21.41 21.60 -0.64
CA ASP A 69 -19.99 21.25 -0.52
C ASP A 69 -19.13 22.51 -0.39
N GLN A 70 -19.35 23.54 -1.22
CA GLN A 70 -18.62 24.81 -1.10
C GLN A 70 -18.96 25.59 0.18
N LEU A 71 -20.20 25.49 0.68
CA LEU A 71 -20.59 26.12 1.95
C LEU A 71 -19.92 25.42 3.15
N ASN A 72 -19.84 24.09 3.13
CA ASN A 72 -19.16 23.29 4.15
C ASN A 72 -17.65 23.54 4.18
N LEU A 73 -17.03 23.71 3.00
CA LEU A 73 -15.62 24.11 2.88
C LEU A 73 -15.39 25.57 3.32
N GLY A 74 -16.46 26.35 3.50
CA GLY A 74 -16.39 27.78 3.82
C GLY A 74 -15.77 28.64 2.72
N THR A 75 -15.66 28.10 1.50
CA THR A 75 -15.02 28.73 0.35
C THR A 75 -15.96 29.67 -0.40
N MET A 76 -17.26 29.52 -0.20
CA MET A 76 -18.29 30.37 -0.80
C MET A 76 -19.20 30.98 0.28
N PRO A 77 -19.57 32.28 0.16
CA PRO A 77 -19.08 33.25 -0.82
C PRO A 77 -17.57 33.59 -0.67
N PRO A 78 -16.88 34.14 -1.68
CA PRO A 78 -15.46 34.46 -1.60
C PRO A 78 -15.17 35.66 -0.67
N GLU A 79 -13.92 35.84 -0.20
CA GLU A 79 -13.53 36.84 0.83
C GLU A 79 -13.84 38.32 0.50
N GLY A 80 -14.18 38.65 -0.75
CA GLY A 80 -14.63 40.01 -1.15
C GLY A 80 -16.15 40.17 -1.34
N ALA A 81 -16.92 39.08 -1.20
CA ALA A 81 -18.37 39.09 -1.35
C ALA A 81 -19.07 39.18 0.01
N LYS A 82 -20.38 39.47 -0.01
CA LYS A 82 -21.22 39.52 1.19
C LYS A 82 -21.24 38.16 1.88
N GLN A 83 -20.57 38.04 3.03
CA GLN A 83 -20.51 36.82 3.82
C GLN A 83 -21.81 36.62 4.63
N PRO A 84 -22.34 35.38 4.71
CA PRO A 84 -23.36 35.04 5.71
C PRO A 84 -22.73 34.90 7.10
N SER A 85 -23.52 35.07 8.17
CA SER A 85 -23.04 34.74 9.53
C SER A 85 -22.79 33.24 9.67
N PRO A 86 -21.94 32.79 10.61
CA PRO A 86 -21.73 31.36 10.88
C PRO A 86 -23.03 30.59 11.13
N GLU A 87 -23.96 31.19 11.88
CA GLU A 87 -25.27 30.61 12.20
C GLU A 87 -26.16 30.53 10.95
N GLN A 88 -26.17 31.58 10.12
CA GLN A 88 -26.91 31.59 8.85
C GLN A 88 -26.38 30.54 7.88
N ARG A 89 -25.05 30.38 7.80
CA ARG A 89 -24.41 29.37 6.95
C ARG A 89 -24.78 27.97 7.40
N ALA A 90 -24.63 27.66 8.69
CA ALA A 90 -25.00 26.37 9.26
C ALA A 90 -26.49 26.05 9.05
N ARG A 91 -27.36 27.05 9.23
CA ARG A 91 -28.81 26.94 9.00
C ARG A 91 -29.13 26.58 7.55
N ILE A 92 -28.53 27.28 6.59
CA ILE A 92 -28.77 27.04 5.17
C ILE A 92 -28.20 25.71 4.71
N ILE A 93 -27.02 25.31 5.20
CA ILE A 93 -26.46 23.96 4.98
C ILE A 93 -27.47 22.91 5.44
N THR A 94 -28.04 23.07 6.64
CA THR A 94 -29.04 22.14 7.19
C THR A 94 -30.28 22.04 6.30
N LEU A 95 -30.85 23.18 5.88
CA LEU A 95 -32.05 23.21 5.03
C LEU A 95 -31.79 22.60 3.63
N LEU A 96 -30.66 22.93 3.01
CA LEU A 96 -30.25 22.37 1.73
C LEU A 96 -30.02 20.86 1.82
N THR A 97 -29.38 20.40 2.90
CA THR A 97 -29.14 18.97 3.15
C THR A 97 -30.45 18.20 3.28
N GLN A 98 -31.41 18.70 4.06
CA GLN A 98 -32.76 18.09 4.18
C GLN A 98 -33.49 18.03 2.84
N LYS A 99 -33.35 19.07 2.02
CA LYS A 99 -33.93 19.14 0.67
C LYS A 99 -33.30 18.10 -0.26
N LEU A 100 -31.99 17.93 -0.20
CA LEU A 100 -31.24 16.93 -0.96
C LEU A 100 -31.58 15.50 -0.52
N GLU A 101 -31.66 15.23 0.79
CA GLU A 101 -32.12 13.94 1.32
C GLU A 101 -33.51 13.55 0.78
N SER A 102 -34.45 14.50 0.82
CA SER A 102 -35.81 14.31 0.29
C SER A 102 -35.83 14.03 -1.21
N ALA A 103 -34.97 14.72 -1.98
CA ALA A 103 -34.87 14.51 -3.42
C ALA A 103 -34.19 13.17 -3.76
N ARG A 104 -33.12 12.78 -3.08
CA ARG A 104 -32.46 11.48 -3.29
C ARG A 104 -33.40 10.30 -3.09
N ALA A 105 -34.29 10.39 -2.11
CA ALA A 105 -35.29 9.35 -1.84
C ALA A 105 -36.20 9.09 -3.05
N SER A 106 -36.48 10.08 -3.91
CA SER A 106 -37.28 9.87 -5.13
C SER A 106 -36.46 9.30 -6.30
N PHE A 107 -35.14 9.53 -6.35
CA PHE A 107 -34.26 9.00 -7.40
C PHE A 107 -33.74 7.58 -7.16
N LYS A 108 -33.83 7.05 -5.93
CA LYS A 108 -33.39 5.67 -5.56
C LYS A 108 -34.01 4.54 -6.40
N SER A 109 -35.04 4.81 -7.20
CA SER A 109 -35.76 3.81 -8.01
C SER A 109 -35.20 3.59 -9.43
N SER A 110 -34.18 4.35 -9.85
CA SER A 110 -33.66 4.23 -11.21
C SER A 110 -32.15 4.44 -11.26
N HIS A 111 -31.43 3.48 -11.84
CA HIS A 111 -30.03 3.56 -12.27
C HIS A 111 -28.96 3.17 -11.23
N GLY A 112 -28.74 1.86 -11.10
CA GLY A 112 -27.41 1.30 -10.91
C GLY A 112 -27.14 0.40 -12.11
N GLN A 113 -26.26 0.79 -13.03
CA GLN A 113 -25.77 -0.17 -14.02
C GLN A 113 -25.01 -1.25 -13.25
N SER A 114 -25.43 -2.52 -13.38
CA SER A 114 -24.74 -3.64 -12.74
C SER A 114 -23.38 -3.84 -13.41
N GLU A 115 -22.35 -3.25 -12.82
CA GLU A 115 -20.97 -3.50 -13.22
C GLU A 115 -20.48 -4.83 -12.63
N LEU A 116 -19.79 -5.63 -13.45
CA LEU A 116 -19.15 -6.86 -13.01
C LEU A 116 -17.77 -6.52 -12.46
N ARG A 117 -17.54 -6.78 -11.17
CA ARG A 117 -16.24 -6.54 -10.52
C ARG A 117 -15.39 -7.81 -10.57
N ARG A 118 -14.31 -7.78 -11.37
CA ARG A 118 -13.27 -8.82 -11.28
C ARG A 118 -12.36 -8.61 -10.07
N LEU A 119 -11.60 -9.64 -9.74
CA LEU A 119 -10.45 -9.53 -8.85
C LEU A 119 -9.38 -8.69 -9.54
N ASN A 120 -8.77 -7.77 -8.79
CA ASN A 120 -7.54 -7.10 -9.24
C ASN A 120 -6.31 -8.00 -8.99
N SER A 121 -5.14 -7.60 -9.45
CA SER A 121 -3.89 -8.36 -9.27
C SER A 121 -3.58 -8.72 -7.81
N TRP A 122 -3.85 -7.82 -6.87
CA TRP A 122 -3.66 -8.05 -5.43
C TRP A 122 -4.61 -9.14 -4.90
N GLU A 123 -5.90 -9.00 -5.17
CA GLU A 123 -6.94 -9.93 -4.75
C GLU A 123 -6.77 -11.31 -5.41
N TYR A 124 -6.41 -11.37 -6.70
CA TYR A 124 -6.12 -12.62 -7.42
C TYR A 124 -4.96 -13.38 -6.78
N ARG A 125 -3.85 -12.68 -6.48
CA ARG A 125 -2.69 -13.24 -5.78
C ARG A 125 -3.09 -13.85 -4.44
N GLN A 126 -3.77 -13.10 -3.59
CA GLN A 126 -4.16 -13.59 -2.26
C GLN A 126 -5.20 -14.71 -2.34
N THR A 127 -6.07 -14.68 -3.35
CA THR A 127 -7.06 -15.72 -3.62
C THR A 127 -6.42 -17.05 -3.97
N LEU A 128 -5.44 -17.05 -4.88
CA LEU A 128 -4.69 -18.26 -5.21
C LEU A 128 -3.90 -18.78 -4.00
N GLY A 129 -3.24 -17.88 -3.27
CA GLY A 129 -2.48 -18.23 -2.07
C GLY A 129 -3.33 -18.95 -1.03
N ASP A 130 -4.49 -18.39 -0.68
CA ASP A 130 -5.40 -18.99 0.31
C ASP A 130 -6.10 -20.26 -0.21
N LEU A 131 -6.49 -20.30 -1.50
CA LEU A 131 -7.17 -21.46 -2.08
C LEU A 131 -6.26 -22.68 -2.16
N LEU A 132 -4.99 -22.48 -2.51
CA LEU A 132 -4.03 -23.56 -2.77
C LEU A 132 -2.96 -23.71 -1.68
N GLY A 133 -2.99 -22.88 -0.63
CA GLY A 133 -1.98 -22.91 0.43
C GLY A 133 -0.58 -22.55 -0.06
N LEU A 134 -0.48 -21.63 -1.02
CA LEU A 134 0.78 -21.20 -1.63
C LEU A 134 1.30 -19.94 -0.92
N ASN A 135 2.60 -19.87 -0.68
CA ASN A 135 3.22 -18.68 -0.11
C ASN A 135 3.42 -17.61 -1.20
N VAL A 136 2.43 -16.73 -1.31
CA VAL A 136 2.44 -15.69 -2.35
C VAL A 136 3.32 -14.50 -2.03
N ASP A 137 3.87 -14.41 -0.82
CA ASP A 137 4.84 -13.37 -0.46
C ASP A 137 6.21 -13.63 -1.05
N VAL A 138 6.52 -14.90 -1.33
CA VAL A 138 7.73 -15.32 -2.02
C VAL A 138 7.50 -15.50 -3.53
N TRP A 139 6.29 -15.90 -3.94
CA TRP A 139 5.93 -16.09 -5.34
C TRP A 139 4.70 -15.26 -5.72
N ASN A 140 4.87 -14.28 -6.60
CA ASN A 140 3.78 -13.44 -7.07
C ASN A 140 3.18 -13.97 -8.39
N PRO A 141 2.01 -14.64 -8.38
CA PRO A 141 1.36 -15.11 -9.61
C PRO A 141 0.86 -13.99 -10.54
N ALA A 142 0.84 -12.74 -10.06
CA ALA A 142 0.35 -11.58 -10.80
C ALA A 142 1.48 -10.58 -11.11
N GLU A 143 2.75 -11.01 -11.09
CA GLU A 143 3.91 -10.16 -11.35
C GLU A 143 3.89 -9.55 -12.75
N ASP A 144 3.55 -10.35 -13.75
CA ASP A 144 3.54 -9.94 -15.16
C ASP A 144 2.18 -9.40 -15.63
N PHE A 145 1.22 -9.22 -14.72
CA PHE A 145 -0.10 -8.69 -15.10
C PHE A 145 0.03 -7.22 -15.53
N PRO A 146 -0.73 -6.78 -16.55
CA PRO A 146 -0.83 -5.37 -16.90
C PRO A 146 -1.22 -4.52 -15.68
N ALA A 147 -0.67 -3.31 -15.60
CA ALA A 147 -1.01 -2.38 -14.53
C ALA A 147 -2.51 -2.04 -14.54
N GLU A 148 -3.11 -2.06 -13.35
CA GLU A 148 -4.53 -1.75 -13.18
C GLU A 148 -4.82 -0.26 -13.35
N VAL A 149 -5.97 0.06 -13.95
CA VAL A 149 -6.49 1.42 -13.98
C VAL A 149 -6.98 1.78 -12.58
N LYS A 150 -6.46 2.88 -12.02
CA LYS A 150 -6.91 3.41 -10.73
C LYS A 150 -8.07 4.37 -10.95
N ALA A 151 -9.16 4.19 -10.22
CA ALA A 151 -10.28 5.13 -10.12
C ALA A 151 -10.40 5.61 -8.67
N GLU A 152 -10.48 6.93 -8.47
CA GLU A 152 -10.51 7.55 -7.14
C GLU A 152 -9.33 7.16 -6.21
N GLY A 153 -8.21 6.72 -6.80
CA GLY A 153 -7.01 6.24 -6.10
C GLY A 153 -6.97 4.72 -5.87
N PHE A 154 -8.04 3.98 -6.18
CA PHE A 154 -8.15 2.55 -5.94
C PHE A 154 -8.15 1.74 -7.23
N ASP A 155 -7.54 0.57 -7.20
CA ASP A 155 -7.38 -0.37 -8.30
C ASP A 155 -8.35 -1.56 -8.19
N ASN A 156 -9.42 -1.43 -7.41
CA ASN A 156 -10.40 -2.48 -7.20
C ASN A 156 -11.82 -2.07 -7.63
N ASN A 157 -11.91 -1.02 -8.46
CA ASN A 157 -13.13 -0.45 -8.99
C ASN A 157 -13.66 -1.29 -10.18
N GLY A 158 -14.88 -1.82 -10.07
CA GLY A 158 -15.50 -2.67 -11.08
C GLY A 158 -15.61 -2.03 -12.47
N ALA A 159 -15.93 -0.74 -12.57
CA ALA A 159 -16.04 0.00 -13.83
C ALA A 159 -14.72 0.04 -14.60
N SER A 160 -13.60 0.14 -13.86
CA SER A 160 -12.27 0.37 -14.40
C SER A 160 -11.50 -0.93 -14.69
N LEU A 161 -11.93 -2.04 -14.06
CA LEU A 161 -11.28 -3.34 -14.19
C LEU A 161 -11.69 -4.07 -15.47
N VAL A 162 -11.19 -3.57 -16.61
CA VAL A 162 -11.37 -4.21 -17.92
C VAL A 162 -10.45 -5.42 -18.05
N THR A 163 -10.95 -6.50 -18.67
CA THR A 163 -10.16 -7.69 -18.99
C THR A 163 -9.65 -7.60 -20.43
N SER A 164 -8.33 -7.49 -20.60
CA SER A 164 -7.68 -7.50 -21.90
C SER A 164 -7.31 -8.93 -22.33
N GLY A 165 -7.07 -9.14 -23.63
CA GLY A 165 -6.62 -10.44 -24.14
C GLY A 165 -5.30 -10.90 -23.51
N ILE A 166 -4.35 -9.98 -23.32
CA ILE A 166 -3.06 -10.25 -22.65
C ILE A 166 -3.23 -10.65 -21.18
N LEU A 167 -4.19 -10.05 -20.47
CA LEU A 167 -4.47 -10.43 -19.08
C LEU A 167 -5.04 -11.86 -19.00
N LEU A 168 -5.86 -12.29 -19.98
CA LEU A 168 -6.34 -13.66 -20.05
C LEU A 168 -5.20 -14.67 -20.24
N GLU A 169 -4.23 -14.36 -21.10
CA GLU A 169 -3.03 -15.20 -21.29
C GLU A 169 -2.25 -15.37 -19.97
N HIS A 170 -2.01 -14.27 -19.25
CA HIS A 170 -1.33 -14.34 -17.96
C HIS A 170 -2.12 -15.08 -16.87
N TYR A 171 -3.47 -15.03 -16.89
CA TYR A 171 -4.25 -15.88 -15.99
C TYR A 171 -4.01 -17.37 -16.24
N PHE A 172 -3.86 -17.79 -17.50
CA PHE A 172 -3.59 -19.20 -17.81
C PHE A 172 -2.21 -19.63 -17.32
N GLU A 173 -1.18 -18.81 -17.52
CA GLU A 173 0.18 -19.07 -17.05
C GLU A 173 0.24 -19.15 -15.52
N ALA A 174 -0.38 -18.17 -14.85
CA ALA A 174 -0.47 -18.12 -13.40
C ALA A 174 -1.23 -19.32 -12.82
N ALA A 175 -2.35 -19.71 -13.44
CA ALA A 175 -3.12 -20.87 -13.03
C ALA A 175 -2.38 -22.19 -13.27
N GLU A 176 -1.66 -22.35 -14.38
CA GLU A 176 -0.85 -23.54 -14.62
C GLU A 176 0.26 -23.69 -13.58
N GLU A 177 1.01 -22.62 -13.33
CA GLU A 177 2.08 -22.63 -12.34
C GLU A 177 1.54 -22.84 -10.92
N ALA A 178 0.39 -22.26 -10.58
CA ALA A 178 -0.31 -22.48 -9.31
C ALA A 178 -0.66 -23.97 -9.10
N ILE A 179 -1.28 -24.60 -10.10
CA ILE A 179 -1.67 -26.03 -10.05
C ILE A 179 -0.42 -26.91 -9.95
N LYS A 180 0.63 -26.59 -10.71
CA LYS A 180 1.89 -27.31 -10.67
C LYS A 180 2.53 -27.23 -9.27
N ARG A 181 2.63 -26.03 -8.69
CA ARG A 181 3.17 -25.81 -7.33
C ARG A 181 2.34 -26.48 -6.22
N ALA A 182 1.04 -26.67 -6.44
CA ALA A 182 0.16 -27.34 -5.49
C ALA A 182 0.17 -28.88 -5.64
N THR A 183 0.71 -29.42 -6.73
CA THR A 183 0.65 -30.84 -7.06
C THR A 183 1.86 -31.60 -6.49
N HIS A 184 1.57 -32.59 -5.65
CA HIS A 184 2.58 -33.39 -4.94
C HIS A 184 2.12 -34.84 -4.79
N PHE A 185 2.52 -35.75 -5.69
CA PHE A 185 2.18 -37.19 -5.62
C PHE A 185 3.34 -38.05 -5.12
N GLU A 186 4.51 -37.45 -4.98
CA GLU A 186 5.70 -38.04 -4.43
C GLU A 186 5.61 -38.22 -2.90
N GLU A 187 6.54 -39.02 -2.36
CA GLU A 187 6.66 -39.22 -0.92
C GLU A 187 7.02 -37.92 -0.21
N GLN A 188 6.64 -37.84 1.07
CA GLN A 188 6.94 -36.68 1.90
C GLN A 188 8.45 -36.39 1.88
N PRO A 189 8.87 -35.16 1.52
CA PRO A 189 10.27 -34.78 1.49
C PRO A 189 10.94 -34.96 2.85
N VAL A 190 12.16 -35.49 2.82
CA VAL A 190 12.98 -35.68 4.02
C VAL A 190 13.63 -34.35 4.39
N SER A 191 13.66 -34.03 5.68
CA SER A 191 14.38 -32.87 6.17
C SER A 191 15.89 -33.11 6.15
N HIS A 192 16.65 -32.16 5.62
CA HIS A 192 18.10 -32.21 5.49
C HIS A 192 18.78 -31.16 6.38
N HIS A 193 19.98 -31.50 6.86
CA HIS A 193 20.87 -30.59 7.56
C HIS A 193 22.08 -30.27 6.67
N TYR A 194 22.21 -29.01 6.28
CA TYR A 194 23.34 -28.50 5.49
C TYR A 194 24.21 -27.62 6.38
N VAL A 195 25.53 -27.76 6.26
CA VAL A 195 26.51 -26.97 7.00
C VAL A 195 27.61 -26.53 6.07
N GLN A 196 28.03 -25.27 6.20
CA GLN A 196 29.25 -24.77 5.60
C GLN A 196 30.04 -23.94 6.61
N GLN A 197 31.28 -24.35 6.86
CA GLN A 197 32.25 -23.62 7.66
C GLN A 197 33.18 -22.81 6.76
N SER A 198 33.78 -21.76 7.34
CA SER A 198 34.85 -21.02 6.69
C SER A 198 36.05 -21.94 6.37
N PRO A 199 36.73 -21.78 5.21
CA PRO A 199 36.56 -20.72 4.21
C PRO A 199 35.33 -20.90 3.29
N PHE A 200 34.68 -19.80 2.94
CA PHE A 200 33.59 -19.77 1.95
C PHE A 200 34.10 -19.63 0.49
N TYR A 201 35.37 -19.97 0.26
CA TYR A 201 36.02 -19.95 -1.04
C TYR A 201 36.84 -21.22 -1.24
N PHE A 202 37.09 -21.56 -2.49
CA PHE A 202 37.82 -22.75 -2.90
C PHE A 202 38.93 -22.39 -3.88
N ASN A 203 39.99 -23.19 -3.89
CA ASN A 203 41.21 -22.98 -4.67
C ASN A 203 41.57 -24.22 -5.49
N GLY A 204 42.41 -24.04 -6.51
CA GLY A 204 42.93 -25.15 -7.31
C GLY A 204 41.80 -25.95 -7.98
N LYS A 205 41.86 -27.28 -7.85
CA LYS A 205 40.85 -28.19 -8.43
C LYS A 205 39.47 -28.06 -7.79
N GLU A 206 39.38 -27.69 -6.52
CA GLU A 206 38.10 -27.52 -5.82
C GLU A 206 37.32 -26.30 -6.33
N ALA A 207 38.02 -25.33 -6.93
CA ALA A 207 37.42 -24.14 -7.54
C ALA A 207 36.93 -24.38 -8.99
N GLU A 208 37.28 -25.52 -9.59
CA GLU A 208 36.97 -25.84 -10.98
C GLU A 208 35.44 -25.96 -11.14
N GLY A 209 34.88 -25.26 -12.13
CA GLY A 209 33.43 -25.20 -12.34
C GLY A 209 32.64 -24.28 -11.40
N LEU A 210 33.20 -23.82 -10.27
CA LEU A 210 32.48 -22.92 -9.35
C LEU A 210 32.45 -21.46 -9.86
N PRO A 211 31.40 -20.66 -9.62
CA PRO A 211 31.38 -19.25 -10.01
C PRO A 211 32.36 -18.40 -9.19
N LYS A 212 32.64 -17.16 -9.66
CA LYS A 212 33.51 -16.19 -8.95
C LYS A 212 33.09 -15.89 -7.51
N LEU A 213 31.83 -16.18 -7.16
CA LEU A 213 31.30 -16.08 -5.80
C LEU A 213 32.08 -16.95 -4.79
N PHE A 214 32.56 -18.11 -5.22
CA PHE A 214 33.26 -19.10 -4.36
C PHE A 214 34.76 -19.18 -4.66
N ARG A 215 35.33 -18.19 -5.35
CA ARG A 215 36.76 -18.14 -5.70
C ARG A 215 37.44 -16.98 -4.98
N PRO A 216 38.71 -17.11 -4.60
CA PRO A 216 39.47 -15.98 -4.06
C PRO A 216 39.51 -14.84 -5.09
N ASP A 217 39.37 -13.62 -4.60
CA ASP A 217 39.49 -12.41 -5.39
C ASP A 217 40.01 -11.27 -4.51
N ARG A 218 40.59 -10.27 -5.15
CA ARG A 218 41.21 -9.07 -4.56
C ARG A 218 40.36 -8.36 -3.49
N PHE A 219 39.03 -8.47 -3.60
CA PHE A 219 38.10 -7.73 -2.75
C PHE A 219 37.03 -8.61 -2.10
N ARG A 220 37.14 -9.93 -2.19
CA ARG A 220 36.09 -10.85 -1.68
C ARG A 220 36.55 -11.65 -0.47
N PHE A 221 37.69 -12.32 -0.59
CA PHE A 221 38.17 -13.24 0.44
C PHE A 221 39.61 -12.96 0.80
N ILE A 222 39.86 -12.92 2.10
CA ILE A 222 41.21 -12.98 2.64
C ILE A 222 41.51 -14.45 2.91
N PRO A 223 42.52 -15.05 2.26
CA PRO A 223 42.82 -16.46 2.46
C PRO A 223 43.48 -16.74 3.81
N ASP A 224 43.49 -18.02 4.19
CA ASP A 224 44.17 -18.59 5.36
C ASP A 224 43.67 -18.06 6.73
N THR A 225 42.38 -17.79 6.84
CA THR A 225 41.69 -17.41 8.09
C THR A 225 40.68 -18.48 8.51
N SER A 226 40.43 -18.64 9.81
CA SER A 226 39.40 -19.54 10.36
C SER A 226 37.98 -18.96 10.31
N TYR A 227 37.81 -17.86 9.58
CA TYR A 227 36.60 -17.05 9.46
C TYR A 227 36.61 -16.33 8.12
N THR A 228 35.49 -15.73 7.73
CA THR A 228 35.39 -14.88 6.53
C THR A 228 34.80 -13.53 6.89
N ASP A 229 35.52 -12.47 6.55
CA ASP A 229 35.08 -11.09 6.74
C ASP A 229 34.41 -10.55 5.48
N LEU A 230 33.27 -9.90 5.66
CA LEU A 230 32.63 -9.03 4.67
C LEU A 230 32.96 -7.56 5.00
N TYR A 231 33.30 -6.81 3.96
CA TYR A 231 33.86 -5.45 4.05
C TYR A 231 32.98 -4.38 3.39
N GLY A 232 31.87 -4.77 2.76
CA GLY A 232 30.94 -3.81 2.16
C GLY A 232 29.56 -4.39 1.93
N ARG A 233 28.64 -3.61 1.37
CA ARG A 233 27.23 -3.99 1.15
C ARG A 233 26.90 -4.41 -0.28
N HIS A 234 27.64 -3.91 -1.28
CA HIS A 234 27.43 -4.28 -2.67
C HIS A 234 28.60 -5.11 -3.22
N TYR A 235 28.26 -5.98 -4.18
CA TYR A 235 29.22 -6.66 -5.04
C TYR A 235 30.26 -7.49 -4.25
N ARG A 236 31.48 -7.62 -4.78
CA ARG A 236 32.60 -8.38 -4.18
C ARG A 236 32.86 -7.91 -2.75
N GLY A 237 32.82 -8.86 -1.80
CA GLY A 237 33.10 -8.63 -0.39
C GLY A 237 31.90 -8.20 0.45
N GLY A 238 30.68 -8.24 -0.10
CA GLY A 238 29.46 -7.90 0.66
C GLY A 238 28.42 -8.99 0.83
N HIS A 239 28.66 -10.17 0.26
CA HIS A 239 27.76 -11.31 0.41
C HIS A 239 28.51 -12.65 0.29
N LEU A 240 27.98 -13.68 0.96
CA LEU A 240 28.46 -15.06 0.94
C LEU A 240 27.41 -16.00 0.35
N GLY A 241 27.80 -16.75 -0.67
CA GLY A 241 27.01 -17.88 -1.15
C GLY A 241 27.13 -19.09 -0.24
N PHE A 242 26.21 -20.04 -0.40
CA PHE A 242 26.15 -21.26 0.38
C PHE A 242 26.34 -22.49 -0.53
N LEU A 243 27.56 -23.01 -0.59
CA LEU A 243 27.98 -24.04 -1.53
C LEU A 243 27.11 -25.32 -1.47
N PRO A 244 26.74 -25.86 -0.29
CA PRO A 244 25.98 -27.11 -0.21
C PRO A 244 24.67 -27.09 -1.00
N LEU A 245 23.97 -25.95 -1.02
CA LEU A 245 22.75 -25.78 -1.80
C LEU A 245 23.05 -25.32 -3.22
N HIS A 246 24.08 -24.49 -3.43
CA HIS A 246 24.50 -24.07 -4.77
C HIS A 246 24.78 -25.25 -5.70
N GLN A 247 25.53 -26.25 -5.22
CA GLN A 247 25.88 -27.45 -6.01
C GLN A 247 24.66 -28.27 -6.45
N GLN A 248 23.55 -28.11 -5.75
CA GLN A 248 22.29 -28.80 -6.05
C GLN A 248 21.31 -27.91 -6.82
N GLY A 249 21.69 -26.66 -7.12
CA GLY A 249 20.84 -25.67 -7.76
C GLY A 249 19.79 -25.07 -6.83
N GLY A 250 20.06 -24.97 -5.52
CA GLY A 250 19.16 -24.47 -4.47
C GLY A 250 18.50 -25.58 -3.65
N VAL A 251 17.56 -25.20 -2.77
CA VAL A 251 16.75 -26.18 -2.03
C VAL A 251 15.88 -26.98 -2.99
N LYS A 252 15.69 -28.28 -2.73
CA LYS A 252 14.90 -29.16 -3.61
C LYS A 252 13.40 -28.95 -3.47
N GLN A 253 12.95 -28.64 -2.28
CA GLN A 253 11.53 -28.52 -1.95
C GLN A 253 11.22 -27.12 -1.43
N SER A 254 10.16 -26.50 -1.94
CA SER A 254 9.64 -25.27 -1.33
C SER A 254 9.09 -25.55 0.07
N GLY A 255 9.44 -24.73 1.05
CA GLY A 255 8.98 -24.93 2.42
C GLY A 255 9.65 -24.01 3.43
N MET A 256 9.34 -24.22 4.71
CA MET A 256 9.98 -23.49 5.80
C MET A 256 11.34 -24.11 6.13
N TYR A 257 12.37 -23.29 6.30
CA TYR A 257 13.72 -23.72 6.67
C TYR A 257 14.19 -22.92 7.88
N THR A 258 14.91 -23.57 8.80
CA THR A 258 15.67 -22.87 9.83
C THR A 258 17.07 -22.60 9.30
N ILE A 259 17.46 -21.35 9.22
CA ILE A 259 18.82 -20.97 8.83
C ILE A 259 19.50 -20.38 10.07
N ARG A 260 20.75 -20.78 10.30
CA ARG A 260 21.56 -20.34 11.44
C ARG A 260 22.88 -19.82 10.92
N VAL A 261 23.34 -18.69 11.44
CA VAL A 261 24.65 -18.13 11.08
C VAL A 261 25.42 -17.78 12.33
N ARG A 262 26.67 -18.24 12.38
CA ARG A 262 27.62 -17.89 13.43
C ARG A 262 28.42 -16.67 13.00
N ALA A 263 28.19 -15.53 13.65
CA ALA A 263 28.69 -14.23 13.20
C ALA A 263 29.08 -13.28 14.35
N ALA A 264 29.81 -12.22 14.00
CA ALA A 264 30.22 -11.13 14.91
C ALA A 264 30.38 -9.82 14.14
N ALA A 265 30.28 -8.71 14.87
CA ALA A 265 30.53 -7.35 14.38
C ALA A 265 31.88 -6.85 14.88
N LEU A 266 32.79 -6.48 13.98
CA LEU A 266 34.10 -5.94 14.36
C LEU A 266 34.29 -4.53 13.86
N GLY A 267 35.09 -3.74 14.60
CA GLY A 267 35.56 -2.42 14.15
C GLY A 267 34.44 -1.41 13.94
N ARG A 268 33.32 -1.56 14.67
CA ARG A 268 32.16 -0.65 14.56
C ARG A 268 32.57 0.80 14.85
N THR A 269 33.45 0.99 15.82
CA THR A 269 34.07 2.27 16.14
C THR A 269 35.45 2.36 15.52
N HIS A 270 35.71 3.40 14.73
CA HIS A 270 36.96 3.60 13.99
C HIS A 270 37.32 5.08 13.82
N ASP A 271 38.50 5.38 13.31
CA ASP A 271 39.02 6.76 13.18
C ASP A 271 39.40 7.15 11.73
N TYR A 272 38.81 6.46 10.74
CA TYR A 272 39.03 6.66 9.30
C TYR A 272 38.37 7.91 8.68
N GLY A 273 37.62 8.71 9.44
CA GLY A 273 37.04 9.98 8.98
C GLY A 273 36.27 9.87 7.66
N LYS A 274 36.59 10.75 6.69
CA LYS A 274 35.92 10.80 5.37
C LYS A 274 36.14 9.55 4.50
N ALA A 275 37.13 8.70 4.82
CA ALA A 275 37.33 7.47 4.07
C ALA A 275 36.17 6.47 4.22
N LEU A 276 35.34 6.65 5.27
CA LEU A 276 34.15 5.86 5.59
C LEU A 276 32.92 6.76 5.83
N ASP A 277 32.70 7.74 4.96
CA ASP A 277 31.54 8.65 5.03
C ASP A 277 30.18 7.96 4.76
N ASP A 278 30.21 6.77 4.16
CA ASP A 278 29.05 5.96 3.80
C ASP A 278 28.68 4.88 4.83
N PHE A 279 29.37 4.86 5.98
CA PHE A 279 29.06 4.05 7.16
C PHE A 279 29.08 4.95 8.41
N ARG A 280 28.04 4.88 9.24
CA ARG A 280 27.99 5.68 10.47
C ARG A 280 28.85 5.02 11.56
N ASN A 281 29.86 5.75 12.02
CA ASN A 281 30.78 5.28 13.05
C ASN A 281 30.04 4.94 14.36
N GLY A 282 30.24 3.73 14.87
CA GLY A 282 29.57 3.21 16.08
C GLY A 282 28.22 2.52 15.83
N ASP A 283 27.71 2.50 14.60
CA ASP A 283 26.48 1.78 14.27
C ASP A 283 26.61 0.26 14.48
N PRO A 284 25.54 -0.45 14.86
CA PRO A 284 25.48 -1.91 14.75
C PRO A 284 25.74 -2.36 13.32
N VAL A 285 26.40 -3.51 13.18
CA VAL A 285 26.54 -4.17 11.89
C VAL A 285 25.24 -4.90 11.59
N VAL A 286 24.64 -4.66 10.43
CA VAL A 286 23.39 -5.30 10.02
C VAL A 286 23.70 -6.47 9.09
N MET A 287 23.48 -7.69 9.60
CA MET A 287 23.48 -8.91 8.80
C MET A 287 22.09 -9.09 8.18
N GLU A 288 22.03 -9.17 6.86
CA GLU A 288 20.83 -9.52 6.10
C GLU A 288 20.96 -10.96 5.61
N ILE A 289 19.88 -11.73 5.72
CA ILE A 289 19.76 -13.02 5.06
C ILE A 289 18.75 -12.89 3.96
N ALA A 290 19.15 -13.30 2.76
CA ALA A 290 18.30 -13.26 1.58
C ALA A 290 18.13 -14.66 0.99
N ALA A 291 16.96 -14.94 0.43
CA ALA A 291 16.77 -16.04 -0.50
C ALA A 291 17.14 -15.54 -1.89
N VAL A 292 17.99 -16.28 -2.61
CA VAL A 292 18.42 -15.91 -3.96
C VAL A 292 18.19 -17.04 -4.94
N ASP A 293 17.73 -16.68 -6.14
CA ASP A 293 17.75 -17.57 -7.30
C ASP A 293 18.91 -17.15 -8.21
N ARG A 294 19.65 -18.14 -8.71
CA ARG A 294 20.79 -17.95 -9.62
C ARG A 294 20.60 -18.65 -10.96
N ARG A 295 19.51 -19.38 -11.15
CA ARG A 295 19.22 -20.08 -12.40
C ARG A 295 19.02 -19.05 -13.52
N GLY A 296 19.56 -19.34 -14.70
CA GLY A 296 19.51 -18.42 -15.85
C GLY A 296 20.45 -17.22 -15.79
N SER A 297 21.23 -17.07 -14.71
CA SER A 297 22.24 -16.02 -14.61
C SER A 297 23.47 -16.33 -15.47
N VAL A 298 24.11 -15.31 -16.05
CA VAL A 298 25.39 -15.48 -16.77
C VAL A 298 26.45 -16.08 -15.83
N GLU A 299 26.82 -17.33 -16.10
CA GLU A 299 27.59 -18.23 -15.22
C GLU A 299 28.92 -17.66 -14.68
N SER A 300 29.45 -16.59 -15.29
CA SER A 300 30.79 -16.09 -15.02
C SER A 300 30.96 -15.21 -13.76
N THR A 301 29.89 -14.71 -13.12
CA THR A 301 30.01 -13.76 -11.98
C THR A 301 29.30 -14.17 -10.70
N GLY A 302 28.33 -15.10 -10.75
CA GLY A 302 27.47 -15.41 -9.61
C GLY A 302 26.41 -14.34 -9.35
N ASN A 303 25.86 -13.73 -10.41
CA ASN A 303 24.72 -12.81 -10.27
C ASN A 303 23.47 -13.59 -9.84
N VAL A 304 22.48 -12.89 -9.31
CA VAL A 304 21.16 -13.44 -8.95
C VAL A 304 20.14 -13.00 -9.99
N SER A 305 19.20 -13.88 -10.33
CA SER A 305 18.02 -13.54 -11.13
C SER A 305 16.93 -12.91 -10.25
N SER A 306 16.79 -13.38 -9.01
CA SER A 306 15.87 -12.86 -8.01
C SER A 306 16.50 -12.89 -6.61
N MET A 307 16.08 -11.96 -5.74
CA MET A 307 16.53 -11.87 -4.35
C MET A 307 15.40 -11.36 -3.45
N ILE A 308 15.16 -12.06 -2.35
CA ILE A 308 14.14 -11.72 -1.34
C ILE A 308 14.83 -11.61 0.02
N SER A 309 14.72 -10.45 0.68
CA SER A 309 15.23 -10.26 2.05
C SER A 309 14.36 -11.04 3.04
N LEU A 310 14.94 -12.01 3.74
CA LEU A 310 14.24 -12.86 4.72
C LEU A 310 14.35 -12.32 6.15
N ALA A 311 15.51 -11.80 6.53
CA ALA A 311 15.76 -11.32 7.88
C ALA A 311 16.84 -10.24 7.90
N ARG A 312 16.77 -9.34 8.90
CA ARG A 312 17.79 -8.33 9.19
C ARG A 312 18.09 -8.35 10.68
N ILE A 313 19.36 -8.50 11.03
CA ILE A 313 19.82 -8.72 12.40
C ILE A 313 20.92 -7.71 12.70
N GLU A 314 20.81 -7.00 13.82
CA GLU A 314 21.85 -6.10 14.31
C GLU A 314 22.84 -6.85 15.19
N LEU A 315 24.13 -6.69 14.91
CA LEU A 315 25.23 -7.27 15.65
C LEU A 315 26.06 -6.15 16.28
N THR A 316 26.32 -6.29 17.57
CA THR A 316 27.17 -5.38 18.35
C THR A 316 28.35 -6.10 19.01
N ASN A 317 28.29 -7.42 19.13
CA ASN A 317 29.28 -8.24 19.80
C ASN A 317 30.47 -8.55 18.88
N GLU A 318 31.68 -8.41 19.41
CA GLU A 318 32.92 -8.78 18.71
C GLU A 318 33.20 -10.28 18.78
N GLU A 319 32.61 -10.95 19.78
CA GLU A 319 32.67 -12.40 19.94
C GLU A 319 31.62 -13.12 19.07
N PRO A 320 31.93 -14.33 18.56
CA PRO A 320 31.05 -15.08 17.67
C PRO A 320 29.80 -15.61 18.39
N GLU A 321 28.63 -15.24 17.88
CA GLU A 321 27.33 -15.70 18.37
C GLU A 321 26.52 -16.40 17.28
N TRP A 322 25.58 -17.26 17.69
CA TRP A 322 24.64 -17.91 16.80
C TRP A 322 23.37 -17.09 16.67
N PHE A 323 23.01 -16.78 15.42
CA PHE A 323 21.74 -16.16 15.06
C PHE A 323 20.90 -17.18 14.29
N GLU A 324 19.60 -17.22 14.55
CA GLU A 324 18.68 -18.22 14.00
C GLU A 324 17.36 -17.58 13.57
N TRP A 325 16.82 -18.04 12.43
CA TRP A 325 15.53 -17.60 11.90
C TRP A 325 14.89 -18.70 11.07
N ASN A 326 13.56 -18.71 11.07
CA ASN A 326 12.75 -19.54 10.18
C ASN A 326 12.32 -18.72 8.99
N ALA A 327 12.56 -19.22 7.78
CA ALA A 327 12.20 -18.54 6.55
C ALA A 327 11.70 -19.53 5.49
N TYR A 328 10.73 -19.10 4.70
CA TYR A 328 10.27 -19.86 3.55
C TYR A 328 11.29 -19.73 2.41
N LEU A 329 11.75 -20.84 1.86
CA LEU A 329 12.60 -20.89 0.67
C LEU A 329 11.84 -21.63 -0.44
N ASP A 330 11.83 -21.04 -1.64
CA ASP A 330 11.26 -21.68 -2.83
C ASP A 330 12.23 -22.68 -3.46
N ALA A 331 11.72 -23.72 -4.10
CA ALA A 331 12.54 -24.70 -4.80
C ALA A 331 13.46 -24.02 -5.83
N GLY A 332 14.76 -24.27 -5.67
CA GLY A 332 15.83 -23.67 -6.45
C GLY A 332 16.43 -22.38 -5.89
N TYR A 333 15.89 -21.85 -4.80
CA TYR A 333 16.50 -20.76 -4.06
C TYR A 333 17.54 -21.28 -3.05
N GLU A 334 18.55 -20.47 -2.78
CA GLU A 334 19.54 -20.71 -1.73
C GLU A 334 19.63 -19.50 -0.78
N PRO A 335 20.04 -19.70 0.49
CA PRO A 335 20.27 -18.58 1.39
C PRO A 335 21.60 -17.89 1.09
N GLU A 336 21.61 -16.58 1.22
CA GLU A 336 22.79 -15.73 1.08
C GLU A 336 22.90 -14.80 2.29
N VAL A 337 24.10 -14.71 2.87
CA VAL A 337 24.40 -13.81 3.99
C VAL A 337 25.02 -12.54 3.44
N ARG A 338 24.52 -11.37 3.87
CA ARG A 338 24.88 -10.07 3.32
C ARG A 338 25.19 -9.06 4.43
N PHE A 339 26.13 -8.15 4.18
CA PHE A 339 26.42 -7.04 5.10
C PHE A 339 25.64 -5.79 4.69
N ARG A 340 24.38 -5.68 5.12
CA ARG A 340 23.39 -4.73 4.58
C ARG A 340 23.82 -3.27 4.68
N ASN A 341 24.26 -2.82 5.85
CA ASN A 341 24.63 -1.43 6.10
C ASN A 341 26.14 -1.18 6.00
N GLY A 342 26.93 -2.14 5.49
CA GLY A 342 28.38 -1.98 5.36
C GLY A 342 28.78 -0.90 4.35
N PRO A 343 30.08 -0.55 4.25
CA PRO A 343 30.59 0.39 3.23
C PRO A 343 30.16 0.00 1.81
N LEU A 344 30.04 0.94 0.86
CA LEU A 344 29.42 0.71 -0.46
C LEU A 344 29.98 -0.54 -1.17
N SER A 345 31.30 -0.68 -1.23
CA SER A 345 31.95 -1.89 -1.73
C SER A 345 33.38 -1.99 -1.20
N ALA A 346 33.90 -3.22 -1.08
CA ALA A 346 35.28 -3.46 -0.67
C ALA A 346 36.31 -2.82 -1.64
N LYS A 347 35.98 -2.75 -2.94
CA LYS A 347 36.83 -2.06 -3.93
C LYS A 347 36.91 -0.55 -3.67
N ARG A 348 35.77 0.12 -3.44
CA ARG A 348 35.75 1.55 -3.08
C ARG A 348 36.50 1.76 -1.79
N LEU A 349 36.24 0.93 -0.78
CA LEU A 349 36.90 0.99 0.52
C LEU A 349 38.42 0.97 0.40
N VAL A 350 39.00 -0.03 -0.28
CA VAL A 350 40.46 -0.12 -0.48
C VAL A 350 41.02 1.13 -1.16
N ARG A 351 40.31 1.66 -2.16
CA ARG A 351 40.72 2.91 -2.82
C ARG A 351 40.71 4.08 -1.83
N MET A 352 39.63 4.26 -1.08
CA MET A 352 39.49 5.37 -0.12
C MET A 352 40.52 5.28 1.00
N LEU A 353 40.82 4.08 1.52
CA LEU A 353 41.84 3.90 2.54
C LEU A 353 43.25 4.26 2.04
N LEU A 354 43.55 3.94 0.78
CA LEU A 354 44.84 4.27 0.15
C LEU A 354 44.96 5.74 -0.29
N THR A 355 43.86 6.52 -0.30
CA THR A 355 43.87 7.94 -0.67
C THR A 355 43.60 8.84 0.54
N GLU A 356 42.41 8.72 1.11
CA GLU A 356 41.91 9.62 2.17
C GLU A 356 42.38 9.24 3.58
N ALA A 357 42.80 7.99 3.80
CA ALA A 357 43.37 7.53 5.07
C ALA A 357 44.83 7.05 4.91
N SER A 358 45.50 7.52 3.87
CA SER A 358 46.87 7.10 3.52
C SER A 358 47.92 7.49 4.56
N ASP A 359 47.59 8.41 5.46
CA ASP A 359 48.40 8.85 6.60
C ASP A 359 48.48 7.79 7.72
N LYS A 360 47.51 6.86 7.80
CA LYS A 360 47.45 5.85 8.86
C LYS A 360 48.65 4.88 8.82
N PRO A 361 49.29 4.59 9.97
CA PRO A 361 50.49 3.76 10.02
C PRO A 361 50.33 2.38 9.38
N GLU A 362 49.16 1.75 9.54
CA GLU A 362 48.88 0.41 9.02
C GLU A 362 48.84 0.33 7.49
N PHE A 363 48.66 1.45 6.78
CA PHE A 363 48.63 1.49 5.32
C PHE A 363 49.95 1.95 4.70
N GLN A 364 50.85 2.57 5.46
CA GLN A 364 52.16 3.03 4.95
C GLN A 364 52.96 1.95 4.20
N PRO A 365 53.04 0.69 4.69
CA PRO A 365 53.78 -0.37 3.99
C PRO A 365 53.13 -0.79 2.66
N LEU A 366 51.88 -0.39 2.41
CA LEU A 366 51.03 -0.91 1.34
C LEU A 366 50.88 0.07 0.17
N LEU A 367 51.13 1.37 0.36
CA LEU A 367 50.85 2.42 -0.64
C LEU A 367 51.48 2.15 -2.02
N ASN A 368 52.72 1.65 -2.04
CA ASN A 368 53.53 1.51 -3.25
C ASN A 368 53.73 0.06 -3.71
N MET A 369 52.93 -0.89 -3.24
CA MET A 369 53.03 -2.28 -3.69
C MET A 369 52.66 -2.42 -5.18
N GLU A 370 53.57 -3.04 -5.94
CA GLU A 370 53.36 -3.34 -7.37
C GLU A 370 52.25 -4.38 -7.57
N ASN A 371 52.27 -5.46 -6.78
CA ASN A 371 51.25 -6.50 -6.85
C ASN A 371 49.94 -6.00 -6.24
N LYS A 372 49.01 -5.62 -7.11
CA LYS A 372 47.70 -5.07 -6.72
C LYS A 372 46.84 -6.03 -5.91
N LEU A 373 46.90 -7.34 -6.20
CA LEU A 373 46.18 -8.35 -5.41
C LEU A 373 46.70 -8.37 -3.96
N ALA A 374 48.03 -8.50 -3.81
CA ALA A 374 48.67 -8.49 -2.49
C ALA A 374 48.43 -7.16 -1.75
N GLN A 375 48.46 -6.03 -2.46
CA GLN A 375 48.17 -4.70 -1.91
C GLN A 375 46.77 -4.65 -1.28
N ALA A 376 45.73 -5.02 -2.01
CA ALA A 376 44.37 -4.94 -1.48
C ALA A 376 44.12 -5.94 -0.36
N ASN A 377 44.64 -7.17 -0.48
CA ASN A 377 44.55 -8.14 0.61
C ASN A 377 45.27 -7.60 1.86
N GLY A 378 46.43 -6.97 1.70
CA GLY A 378 47.15 -6.30 2.79
C GLY A 378 46.32 -5.19 3.42
N VAL A 379 45.68 -4.34 2.62
CA VAL A 379 44.83 -3.24 3.11
C VAL A 379 43.65 -3.79 3.90
N LEU A 380 42.94 -4.79 3.39
CA LEU A 380 41.78 -5.38 4.07
C LEU A 380 42.18 -6.16 5.34
N LYS A 381 43.40 -6.74 5.39
CA LYS A 381 43.97 -7.34 6.61
C LYS A 381 44.29 -6.28 7.66
N ALA A 382 44.89 -5.16 7.23
CA ALA A 382 45.30 -4.06 8.10
C ALA A 382 44.12 -3.20 8.59
N TYR A 383 43.03 -3.15 7.81
CA TYR A 383 41.83 -2.38 8.09
C TYR A 383 41.24 -2.71 9.47
N GLN A 384 40.90 -1.69 10.25
CA GLN A 384 40.36 -1.82 11.61
C GLN A 384 38.90 -1.33 11.71
N GLY A 385 38.25 -1.05 10.59
CA GLY A 385 36.88 -0.53 10.56
C GLY A 385 35.81 -1.63 10.49
N PRO A 386 34.55 -1.26 10.18
CA PRO A 386 33.39 -2.14 10.26
C PRO A 386 33.53 -3.35 9.34
N ARG A 387 33.34 -4.54 9.93
CA ARG A 387 33.33 -5.84 9.25
C ARG A 387 32.25 -6.74 9.82
N LEU A 388 31.57 -7.48 8.95
CA LEU A 388 30.72 -8.60 9.34
C LEU A 388 31.54 -9.89 9.19
N ARG A 389 31.86 -10.54 10.31
CA ARG A 389 32.65 -11.77 10.33
C ARG A 389 31.76 -12.98 10.46
N ILE A 390 31.95 -13.97 9.59
CA ILE A 390 31.17 -15.20 9.52
C ILE A 390 32.09 -16.41 9.71
N TRP A 391 31.69 -17.33 10.58
CA TRP A 391 32.38 -18.61 10.80
C TRP A 391 31.67 -19.78 10.14
N GLU A 392 30.33 -19.80 10.23
CA GLU A 392 29.54 -20.96 9.84
C GLU A 392 28.12 -20.55 9.44
N ILE A 393 27.57 -21.25 8.46
CA ILE A 393 26.17 -21.18 8.04
C ILE A 393 25.59 -22.59 8.13
N GLN A 394 24.40 -22.74 8.73
CA GLN A 394 23.63 -23.97 8.77
C GLN A 394 22.24 -23.75 8.18
N VAL A 395 21.70 -24.73 7.48
CA VAL A 395 20.33 -24.73 6.94
C VAL A 395 19.68 -26.06 7.28
N ASN A 396 18.52 -26.02 7.90
CA ASN A 396 17.73 -27.19 8.29
C ASN A 396 16.35 -27.10 7.65
N GLY A 397 15.94 -28.15 6.94
CA GLY A 397 14.60 -28.23 6.38
C GLY A 397 14.52 -29.09 5.12
N PRO A 398 13.34 -29.10 4.47
CA PRO A 398 12.16 -28.32 4.82
C PRO A 398 11.50 -28.83 6.11
N HIS A 399 10.87 -27.92 6.87
CA HIS A 399 9.93 -28.23 7.93
C HIS A 399 8.55 -28.34 7.31
N ILE A 400 7.93 -29.51 7.41
CA ILE A 400 6.67 -29.84 6.75
C ILE A 400 5.65 -30.23 7.80
N ASP A 401 4.63 -29.38 7.97
CA ASP A 401 3.54 -29.63 8.91
C ASP A 401 2.50 -30.63 8.36
N SER A 402 2.31 -30.65 7.04
CA SER A 402 1.37 -31.55 6.36
C SER A 402 1.84 -31.92 4.96
N TRP A 403 1.65 -33.19 4.58
CA TRP A 403 1.96 -33.71 3.25
C TRP A 403 0.91 -34.73 2.79
N PRO A 404 0.41 -34.64 1.55
CA PRO A 404 0.50 -33.49 0.65
C PRO A 404 -0.15 -32.22 1.25
N GLY A 405 0.31 -31.05 0.82
CA GLY A 405 -0.18 -29.77 1.33
C GLY A 405 -1.64 -29.46 0.97
N VAL A 406 -2.17 -28.36 1.51
CA VAL A 406 -3.58 -27.94 1.34
C VAL A 406 -3.99 -27.88 -0.13
N GLY A 407 -3.19 -27.28 -1.01
CA GLY A 407 -3.49 -27.20 -2.44
C GLY A 407 -3.66 -28.55 -3.12
N HIS A 408 -2.81 -29.53 -2.78
CA HIS A 408 -2.97 -30.89 -3.28
C HIS A 408 -4.32 -31.46 -2.85
N GLN A 409 -4.66 -31.36 -1.57
CA GLN A 409 -5.93 -31.89 -1.05
C GLN A 409 -7.14 -31.18 -1.66
N ARG A 410 -7.01 -29.91 -2.05
CA ARG A 410 -8.06 -29.15 -2.73
C ARG A 410 -8.28 -29.64 -4.16
N ILE A 411 -7.19 -29.84 -4.91
CA ILE A 411 -7.24 -30.26 -6.32
C ILE A 411 -7.63 -31.74 -6.43
N TYR A 412 -7.06 -32.62 -5.59
CA TYR A 412 -7.16 -34.08 -5.75
C TYR A 412 -7.97 -34.76 -4.63
N GLY A 413 -8.05 -34.18 -3.44
CA GLY A 413 -8.62 -34.85 -2.27
C GLY A 413 -7.80 -36.07 -1.88
N ASN A 414 -8.45 -37.24 -1.82
CA ASN A 414 -7.80 -38.53 -1.55
C ASN A 414 -7.56 -39.35 -2.83
N LEU A 415 -7.75 -38.76 -4.01
CA LEU A 415 -7.58 -39.47 -5.29
C LEU A 415 -6.09 -39.69 -5.57
N GLN A 416 -5.74 -40.92 -5.94
CA GLN A 416 -4.43 -41.27 -6.48
C GLN A 416 -4.51 -41.34 -8.01
N PRO A 417 -3.40 -41.14 -8.75
CA PRO A 417 -3.40 -41.13 -10.21
C PRO A 417 -4.05 -42.37 -10.84
N GLU A 418 -3.85 -43.55 -10.27
CA GLU A 418 -4.47 -44.81 -10.75
C GLU A 418 -6.00 -44.87 -10.58
N HIS A 419 -6.57 -44.04 -9.70
CA HIS A 419 -8.01 -43.99 -9.44
C HIS A 419 -8.73 -42.90 -10.26
N LEU A 420 -8.00 -42.14 -11.08
CA LEU A 420 -8.56 -41.07 -11.90
C LEU A 420 -9.28 -41.67 -13.12
N ASN A 421 -10.60 -41.62 -13.08
CA ASN A 421 -11.49 -41.91 -14.21
C ASN A 421 -12.46 -40.73 -14.43
N ALA A 422 -13.20 -40.74 -15.54
CA ALA A 422 -14.08 -39.64 -15.92
C ALA A 422 -15.08 -39.23 -14.83
N ALA A 423 -15.67 -40.20 -14.11
CA ALA A 423 -16.63 -39.92 -13.04
C ALA A 423 -15.97 -39.32 -11.80
N ALA A 424 -14.79 -39.85 -11.41
CA ALA A 424 -14.02 -39.31 -10.29
C ALA A 424 -13.55 -37.87 -10.57
N ILE A 425 -13.09 -37.61 -11.80
CA ILE A 425 -12.67 -36.26 -12.24
C ILE A 425 -13.83 -35.28 -12.20
N SER A 426 -14.99 -35.64 -12.78
CA SER A 426 -16.18 -34.77 -12.79
C SER A 426 -16.61 -34.36 -11.37
N LYS A 427 -16.73 -35.32 -10.44
CA LYS A 427 -17.05 -35.04 -9.03
C LYS A 427 -15.99 -34.16 -8.35
N ARG A 428 -14.71 -34.37 -8.68
CA ARG A 428 -13.61 -33.59 -8.11
C ARG A 428 -13.63 -32.14 -8.58
N ILE A 429 -13.91 -31.93 -9.86
CA ILE A 429 -14.06 -30.61 -10.50
C ILE A 429 -15.19 -29.82 -9.86
N GLU A 430 -16.36 -30.44 -9.63
CA GLU A 430 -17.47 -29.81 -8.92
C GLU A 430 -17.08 -29.32 -7.53
N ALA A 431 -16.41 -30.18 -6.76
CA ALA A 431 -16.01 -29.86 -5.40
C ALA A 431 -14.82 -28.88 -5.33
N PHE A 432 -14.00 -28.78 -6.38
CA PHE A 432 -12.99 -27.72 -6.49
C PHE A 432 -13.65 -26.38 -6.87
N ALA A 433 -14.60 -26.39 -7.81
CA ALA A 433 -15.36 -25.20 -8.23
C ALA A 433 -16.16 -24.57 -7.09
N ASP A 434 -16.83 -25.36 -6.25
CA ASP A 434 -17.56 -24.85 -5.05
C ASP A 434 -16.69 -23.96 -4.16
N GLN A 435 -15.42 -24.34 -4.00
CA GLN A 435 -14.46 -23.61 -3.19
C GLN A 435 -13.87 -22.42 -3.96
N ALA A 436 -13.48 -22.63 -5.21
CA ALA A 436 -12.87 -21.61 -6.06
C ALA A 436 -13.84 -20.44 -6.35
N PHE A 437 -15.11 -20.74 -6.59
CA PHE A 437 -16.14 -19.75 -6.91
C PHE A 437 -16.70 -19.05 -5.66
N ARG A 438 -16.37 -19.57 -4.46
CA ARG A 438 -16.84 -19.07 -3.14
C ARG A 438 -18.35 -19.19 -2.96
N ARG A 439 -18.97 -20.02 -3.79
CA ARG A 439 -20.38 -20.38 -3.78
C ARG A 439 -20.55 -21.71 -4.53
N PRO A 440 -21.67 -22.42 -4.32
CA PRO A 440 -22.04 -23.50 -5.19
C PRO A 440 -22.08 -23.05 -6.67
N PRO A 441 -21.56 -23.86 -7.61
CA PRO A 441 -21.72 -23.60 -9.04
C PRO A 441 -23.21 -23.54 -9.42
N VAL A 442 -23.58 -22.65 -10.34
CA VAL A 442 -24.96 -22.61 -10.86
C VAL A 442 -25.17 -23.71 -11.91
N GLU A 443 -26.42 -24.08 -12.14
CA GLU A 443 -26.78 -25.10 -13.13
C GLU A 443 -26.22 -24.73 -14.52
N GLY A 444 -25.52 -25.67 -15.16
CA GLY A 444 -24.87 -25.50 -16.45
C GLY A 444 -23.54 -24.73 -16.43
N GLU A 445 -23.12 -24.13 -15.31
CA GLU A 445 -21.88 -23.33 -15.24
C GLU A 445 -20.62 -24.16 -15.50
N LEU A 446 -20.64 -25.44 -15.10
CA LEU A 446 -19.50 -26.35 -15.26
C LEU A 446 -19.54 -27.14 -16.56
N ASP A 447 -20.63 -27.11 -17.33
CA ASP A 447 -20.79 -27.93 -18.55
C ASP A 447 -19.65 -27.70 -19.55
N PRO A 448 -19.21 -26.45 -19.85
CA PRO A 448 -18.11 -26.22 -20.79
C PRO A 448 -16.78 -26.82 -20.30
N ILE A 449 -16.53 -26.78 -18.98
CA ILE A 449 -15.31 -27.31 -18.37
C ILE A 449 -15.36 -28.84 -18.35
N GLN A 450 -16.50 -29.42 -18.00
CA GLN A 450 -16.69 -30.87 -18.04
C GLN A 450 -16.58 -31.43 -19.46
N GLN A 451 -17.13 -30.71 -20.45
CA GLN A 451 -16.99 -31.07 -21.87
C GLN A 451 -15.52 -31.03 -22.33
N LEU A 452 -14.79 -29.95 -22.00
CA LEU A 452 -13.36 -29.83 -22.29
C LEU A 452 -12.57 -31.04 -21.76
N ILE A 453 -12.82 -31.42 -20.51
CA ILE A 453 -12.15 -32.57 -19.87
C ILE A 453 -12.49 -33.87 -20.62
N GLN A 454 -13.78 -34.10 -20.91
CA GLN A 454 -14.21 -35.30 -21.62
C GLN A 454 -13.61 -35.41 -23.02
N GLU A 455 -13.51 -34.31 -23.75
CA GLU A 455 -12.86 -34.25 -25.06
C GLU A 455 -11.36 -34.56 -24.95
N LYS A 456 -10.66 -33.97 -23.98
CA LYS A 456 -9.23 -34.26 -23.74
C LYS A 456 -8.98 -35.73 -23.38
N LEU A 457 -9.84 -36.33 -22.56
CA LEU A 457 -9.78 -37.77 -22.27
C LEU A 457 -10.01 -38.63 -23.53
N LYS A 458 -10.94 -38.25 -24.41
CA LYS A 458 -11.18 -38.94 -25.69
C LYS A 458 -10.00 -38.81 -26.67
N GLU A 459 -9.31 -37.68 -26.64
CA GLU A 459 -8.07 -37.43 -27.41
C GLU A 459 -6.87 -38.22 -26.87
N GLY A 460 -7.01 -38.91 -25.74
CA GLY A 460 -5.95 -39.72 -25.13
C GLY A 460 -5.03 -38.94 -24.18
N VAL A 461 -5.42 -37.73 -23.76
CA VAL A 461 -4.71 -37.01 -22.69
C VAL A 461 -4.83 -37.79 -21.38
N GLU A 462 -3.73 -37.90 -20.64
CA GLU A 462 -3.68 -38.61 -19.36
C GLU A 462 -4.71 -38.05 -18.36
N PRO A 463 -5.41 -38.90 -17.58
CA PRO A 463 -6.45 -38.47 -16.64
C PRO A 463 -6.01 -37.38 -15.66
N LEU A 464 -4.77 -37.45 -15.18
CA LEU A 464 -4.20 -36.45 -14.28
C LEU A 464 -4.09 -35.07 -14.96
N LYS A 465 -3.53 -35.01 -16.17
CA LYS A 465 -3.41 -33.73 -16.90
C LYS A 465 -4.79 -33.21 -17.30
N ALA A 466 -5.74 -34.07 -17.63
CA ALA A 466 -7.12 -33.66 -17.91
C ALA A 466 -7.81 -33.02 -16.69
N LEU A 467 -7.63 -33.58 -15.48
CA LEU A 467 -8.11 -32.97 -14.24
C LEU A 467 -7.44 -31.61 -13.98
N GLN A 468 -6.12 -31.52 -14.14
CA GLN A 468 -5.37 -30.27 -13.97
C GLN A 468 -5.84 -29.17 -14.93
N LEU A 469 -6.08 -29.51 -16.21
CA LEU A 469 -6.65 -28.59 -17.20
C LEU A 469 -8.05 -28.09 -16.78
N GLY A 470 -8.87 -28.97 -16.20
CA GLY A 470 -10.15 -28.58 -15.64
C GLY A 470 -10.04 -27.59 -14.47
N CYS A 471 -9.11 -27.84 -13.54
CA CYS A 471 -8.83 -26.91 -12.45
C CYS A 471 -8.26 -25.58 -12.95
N GLN A 472 -7.37 -25.60 -13.95
CA GLN A 472 -6.85 -24.40 -14.61
C GLN A 472 -8.00 -23.60 -15.24
N ALA A 473 -8.91 -24.27 -15.98
CA ALA A 473 -10.07 -23.63 -16.57
C ALA A 473 -10.99 -22.98 -15.52
N ILE A 474 -11.16 -23.62 -14.35
CA ILE A 474 -11.88 -23.02 -13.21
C ILE A 474 -11.19 -21.74 -12.74
N LEU A 475 -9.86 -21.74 -12.55
CA LEU A 475 -9.09 -20.57 -12.10
C LEU A 475 -9.04 -19.42 -13.12
N CYS A 476 -9.40 -19.68 -14.38
CA CYS A 476 -9.51 -18.66 -15.43
C CYS A 476 -10.97 -18.30 -15.77
N SER A 477 -11.95 -18.95 -15.13
CA SER A 477 -13.37 -18.76 -15.45
C SER A 477 -13.97 -17.52 -14.78
N PRO A 478 -15.09 -16.98 -15.30
CA PRO A 478 -15.81 -15.88 -14.66
C PRO A 478 -16.20 -16.16 -13.21
N GLY A 479 -16.59 -17.40 -12.89
CA GLY A 479 -16.95 -17.80 -11.52
C GLY A 479 -15.82 -17.61 -10.51
N PHE A 480 -14.56 -17.75 -10.95
CA PHE A 480 -13.38 -17.49 -10.11
C PHE A 480 -12.91 -16.04 -10.19
N LEU A 481 -12.86 -15.46 -11.38
CA LEU A 481 -12.29 -14.13 -11.62
C LEU A 481 -13.20 -12.99 -11.17
N TYR A 482 -14.51 -13.20 -11.03
CA TYR A 482 -15.46 -12.14 -10.69
C TYR A 482 -16.16 -12.39 -9.35
N LEU A 483 -16.42 -11.30 -8.62
CA LEU A 483 -17.31 -11.31 -7.47
C LEU A 483 -18.76 -11.24 -7.98
N ASN A 484 -19.48 -12.35 -7.88
CA ASN A 484 -20.91 -12.38 -8.22
C ASN A 484 -21.73 -11.82 -7.05
N LEU A 485 -22.03 -10.53 -7.13
CA LEU A 485 -22.77 -9.80 -6.09
C LEU A 485 -24.28 -9.73 -6.33
N GLY A 486 -24.79 -10.18 -7.49
CA GLY A 486 -26.21 -10.03 -7.85
C GLY A 486 -26.60 -8.58 -8.17
N GLU A 487 -27.88 -8.23 -7.98
CA GLU A 487 -28.44 -6.87 -8.05
C GLU A 487 -29.30 -6.62 -6.81
N GLY A 488 -29.33 -5.38 -6.29
CA GLY A 488 -30.12 -5.03 -5.11
C GLY A 488 -29.49 -5.54 -3.81
N GLU A 489 -30.31 -6.03 -2.87
CA GLU A 489 -29.80 -6.53 -1.58
C GLU A 489 -28.93 -7.77 -1.77
N LEU A 490 -27.74 -7.77 -1.18
CA LEU A 490 -26.82 -8.89 -1.30
C LEU A 490 -27.38 -10.16 -0.64
N SER A 491 -27.23 -11.28 -1.34
CA SER A 491 -27.37 -12.60 -0.73
C SER A 491 -26.29 -12.83 0.34
N GLU A 492 -26.53 -13.78 1.24
CA GLU A 492 -25.59 -14.15 2.30
C GLU A 492 -24.19 -14.51 1.75
N ASN A 493 -24.12 -15.27 0.66
CA ASN A 493 -22.84 -15.64 0.02
C ASN A 493 -22.14 -14.43 -0.63
N ALA A 494 -22.91 -13.54 -1.25
CA ALA A 494 -22.39 -12.31 -1.84
C ALA A 494 -21.85 -11.36 -0.76
N LEU A 495 -22.55 -11.26 0.38
CA LEU A 495 -22.11 -10.49 1.54
C LEU A 495 -20.83 -11.09 2.15
N ALA A 496 -20.75 -12.41 2.30
CA ALA A 496 -19.55 -13.10 2.77
C ALA A 496 -18.34 -12.81 1.87
N SER A 497 -18.56 -12.83 0.55
CA SER A 497 -17.53 -12.48 -0.43
C SER A 497 -17.13 -11.00 -0.31
N ARG A 498 -18.08 -10.06 -0.30
CA ARG A 498 -17.75 -8.63 -0.17
C ARG A 498 -16.99 -8.33 1.14
N LEU A 499 -17.41 -8.92 2.25
CA LEU A 499 -16.77 -8.77 3.56
C LEU A 499 -15.33 -9.32 3.58
N SER A 500 -15.12 -10.51 3.03
CA SER A 500 -13.79 -11.14 2.97
C SER A 500 -12.83 -10.41 2.04
N TYR A 501 -13.27 -9.94 0.87
CA TYR A 501 -12.41 -9.15 -0.01
C TYR A 501 -12.14 -7.74 0.53
N PHE A 502 -13.08 -7.16 1.28
CA PHE A 502 -12.83 -5.90 1.98
C PHE A 502 -11.75 -6.05 3.06
N LEU A 503 -11.92 -6.99 3.99
CA LEU A 503 -11.08 -7.08 5.19
C LEU A 503 -9.84 -7.95 5.03
N TRP A 504 -9.84 -8.92 4.12
CA TRP A 504 -8.73 -9.88 3.92
C TRP A 504 -8.21 -9.92 2.47
N SER A 505 -8.85 -9.22 1.52
CA SER A 505 -8.52 -9.27 0.09
C SER A 505 -8.45 -10.68 -0.50
N SER A 506 -9.17 -11.63 0.11
CA SER A 506 -9.14 -13.05 -0.25
C SER A 506 -10.49 -13.72 0.02
N PRO A 507 -10.71 -14.98 -0.41
CA PRO A 507 -11.94 -15.72 -0.21
C PRO A 507 -12.41 -15.78 1.24
N PRO A 508 -13.74 -15.86 1.47
CA PRO A 508 -14.29 -16.10 2.80
C PRO A 508 -13.79 -17.43 3.34
N ASP A 509 -13.51 -17.47 4.64
CA ASP A 509 -13.16 -18.71 5.31
C ASP A 509 -14.38 -19.61 5.51
N LYS A 510 -14.14 -20.82 6.00
CA LYS A 510 -15.19 -21.80 6.26
C LYS A 510 -16.27 -21.25 7.20
N THR A 511 -15.89 -20.51 8.24
CA THR A 511 -16.83 -19.91 9.20
C THR A 511 -17.81 -18.96 8.51
N LEU A 512 -17.32 -18.04 7.68
CA LEU A 512 -18.18 -17.14 6.92
C LEU A 512 -19.08 -17.88 5.94
N LEU A 513 -18.54 -18.86 5.21
CA LEU A 513 -19.32 -19.66 4.25
C LEU A 513 -20.41 -20.48 4.93
N ASP A 514 -20.12 -21.07 6.10
CA ASP A 514 -21.09 -21.87 6.84
C ASP A 514 -22.21 -20.99 7.45
N LEU A 515 -21.88 -19.79 7.96
CA LEU A 515 -22.88 -18.81 8.39
C LEU A 515 -23.75 -18.33 7.21
N ALA A 516 -23.13 -18.08 6.06
CA ALA A 516 -23.84 -17.65 4.86
C ALA A 516 -24.81 -18.74 4.34
N ARG A 517 -24.38 -20.00 4.34
CA ARG A 517 -25.23 -21.15 4.01
C ARG A 517 -26.38 -21.33 5.01
N ALA A 518 -26.16 -21.01 6.27
CA ALA A 518 -27.18 -21.07 7.31
C ALA A 518 -28.15 -19.87 7.32
N GLY A 519 -27.88 -18.82 6.52
CA GLY A 519 -28.68 -17.59 6.52
C GLY A 519 -28.50 -16.74 7.79
N GLN A 520 -27.33 -16.81 8.41
CA GLN A 520 -27.04 -16.20 9.71
C GLN A 520 -25.95 -15.12 9.65
N LEU A 521 -25.33 -14.87 8.48
CA LEU A 521 -24.22 -13.93 8.40
C LEU A 521 -24.67 -12.50 8.66
N LYS A 522 -25.80 -12.08 8.11
CA LYS A 522 -26.34 -10.72 8.33
C LYS A 522 -26.59 -10.41 9.81
N THR A 523 -27.03 -11.40 10.59
CA THR A 523 -27.27 -11.24 12.04
C THR A 523 -25.99 -11.27 12.87
N GLU A 524 -24.92 -11.89 12.37
CA GLU A 524 -23.64 -12.08 13.06
C GLU A 524 -22.55 -11.11 12.54
N LEU A 525 -22.93 -10.13 11.72
CA LEU A 525 -22.01 -9.34 10.91
C LEU A 525 -20.94 -8.63 11.75
N THR A 526 -21.34 -8.00 12.85
CA THR A 526 -20.45 -7.28 13.77
C THR A 526 -19.47 -8.20 14.50
N ALA A 527 -19.91 -9.41 14.86
CA ALA A 527 -19.03 -10.42 15.43
C ALA A 527 -17.99 -10.89 14.40
N GLN A 528 -18.38 -11.04 13.12
CA GLN A 528 -17.47 -11.42 12.05
C GLN A 528 -16.47 -10.32 11.70
N VAL A 529 -16.88 -9.05 11.64
CA VAL A 529 -15.97 -7.90 11.46
C VAL A 529 -14.90 -7.91 12.56
N THR A 530 -15.33 -8.04 13.82
CA THR A 530 -14.41 -8.09 14.98
C THR A 530 -13.41 -9.25 14.87
N ARG A 531 -13.89 -10.45 14.52
CA ARG A 531 -13.05 -11.64 14.36
C ARG A 531 -12.04 -11.46 13.23
N MET A 532 -12.49 -10.97 12.08
CA MET A 532 -11.66 -10.87 10.89
C MET A 532 -10.58 -9.79 11.02
N LEU A 533 -10.89 -8.67 11.67
CA LEU A 533 -9.91 -7.62 11.96
C LEU A 533 -8.83 -8.07 12.97
N ALA A 534 -9.15 -9.05 13.84
CA ALA A 534 -8.19 -9.64 14.76
C ALA A 534 -7.29 -10.72 14.12
N ASP A 535 -7.65 -11.20 12.92
CA ASP A 535 -6.85 -12.18 12.17
C ASP A 535 -5.70 -11.49 11.42
N SER A 536 -4.53 -12.12 11.36
CA SER A 536 -3.37 -11.66 10.59
C SER A 536 -3.67 -11.35 9.12
N LYS A 537 -4.66 -12.01 8.50
CA LYS A 537 -5.07 -11.70 7.12
C LYS A 537 -5.55 -10.26 6.94
N SER A 538 -5.98 -9.59 8.01
CA SER A 538 -6.35 -8.17 7.96
C SER A 538 -5.17 -7.24 7.67
N ASP A 539 -3.92 -7.69 7.83
CA ASP A 539 -2.75 -6.94 7.35
C ASP A 539 -2.83 -6.67 5.85
N ARG A 540 -3.47 -7.57 5.07
CA ARG A 540 -3.69 -7.37 3.63
C ARG A 540 -4.56 -6.15 3.34
N PHE A 541 -5.61 -5.93 4.14
CA PHE A 541 -6.43 -4.73 4.06
C PHE A 541 -5.61 -3.49 4.42
N VAL A 542 -4.91 -3.51 5.55
CA VAL A 542 -4.10 -2.39 6.04
C VAL A 542 -3.09 -1.96 4.98
N THR A 543 -2.23 -2.89 4.53
CA THR A 543 -1.19 -2.60 3.54
C THR A 543 -1.79 -2.13 2.21
N HIS A 544 -2.79 -2.82 1.67
CA HIS A 544 -3.34 -2.48 0.35
C HIS A 544 -4.15 -1.18 0.36
N PHE A 545 -5.01 -0.99 1.37
CA PHE A 545 -5.81 0.23 1.51
C PHE A 545 -4.92 1.46 1.65
N ILE A 546 -3.91 1.44 2.53
CA ILE A 546 -3.02 2.59 2.76
C ILE A 546 -2.18 2.89 1.53
N ARG A 547 -1.60 1.84 0.91
CA ARG A 547 -0.83 1.97 -0.33
C ARG A 547 -1.60 2.68 -1.43
N ARG A 548 -2.91 2.42 -1.53
CA ARG A 548 -3.81 3.03 -2.53
C ARG A 548 -4.35 4.39 -2.10
N TRP A 549 -4.86 4.50 -0.87
CA TRP A 549 -5.37 5.74 -0.31
C TRP A 549 -4.32 6.86 -0.38
N LEU A 550 -3.11 6.58 0.08
CA LEU A 550 -2.01 7.54 0.14
C LEU A 550 -1.02 7.38 -1.03
N ASP A 551 -1.41 6.75 -2.15
CA ASP A 551 -0.56 6.60 -3.35
C ASP A 551 0.93 6.33 -3.07
N LEU A 552 1.21 5.45 -2.10
CA LEU A 552 2.59 5.25 -1.63
C LEU A 552 3.49 4.67 -2.73
N ASP A 553 2.91 4.10 -3.79
CA ASP A 553 3.62 3.69 -5.00
C ASP A 553 4.44 4.81 -5.65
N ASN A 554 4.07 6.08 -5.46
CA ASN A 554 4.82 7.22 -5.98
C ASN A 554 6.26 7.26 -5.47
N ILE A 555 6.51 6.81 -4.23
CA ILE A 555 7.86 6.75 -3.65
C ILE A 555 8.81 5.88 -4.50
N GLY A 556 8.30 4.79 -5.07
CA GLY A 556 9.10 3.87 -5.90
C GLY A 556 9.04 4.19 -7.39
N THR A 557 7.95 4.80 -7.88
CA THR A 557 7.78 5.15 -9.30
C THR A 557 8.59 6.38 -9.69
N MET A 558 8.74 7.33 -8.76
CA MET A 558 9.61 8.51 -8.86
C MET A 558 10.61 8.48 -7.71
N PRO A 559 11.60 7.57 -7.75
CA PRO A 559 12.51 7.38 -6.63
C PRO A 559 13.35 8.64 -6.39
N PRO A 560 13.71 8.95 -5.13
CA PRO A 560 14.57 10.09 -4.83
C PRO A 560 15.91 10.08 -5.59
N SER A 561 16.47 11.25 -5.91
CA SER A 561 17.81 11.34 -6.52
C SER A 561 18.86 10.55 -5.71
N GLU A 562 19.87 10.00 -6.40
CA GLU A 562 21.01 9.34 -5.74
C GLU A 562 21.77 10.27 -4.78
N ASP A 563 21.60 11.60 -4.92
CA ASP A 563 22.13 12.61 -4.01
C ASP A 563 21.59 12.45 -2.58
N PHE A 564 20.37 11.91 -2.43
CA PHE A 564 19.80 11.51 -1.15
C PHE A 564 20.40 10.17 -0.66
N LEU A 565 21.72 10.14 -0.46
CA LEU A 565 22.46 8.94 -0.04
C LEU A 565 21.86 8.26 1.20
N VAL A 566 21.33 9.05 2.14
CA VAL A 566 20.69 8.57 3.37
C VAL A 566 19.45 7.73 3.08
N PHE A 567 18.64 8.12 2.08
CA PHE A 567 17.42 7.39 1.69
C PHE A 567 17.72 5.94 1.32
N TYR A 568 18.77 5.74 0.51
CA TYR A 568 19.21 4.43 0.04
C TYR A 568 20.01 3.66 1.10
N ARG A 569 20.95 4.33 1.77
CA ARG A 569 21.80 3.73 2.82
C ARG A 569 20.95 3.16 3.95
N ASP A 570 19.96 3.92 4.39
CA ASP A 570 19.16 3.61 5.58
C ASP A 570 17.82 2.93 5.22
N ASN A 571 17.60 2.61 3.93
CA ASN A 571 16.42 1.91 3.44
C ASN A 571 15.11 2.60 3.87
N LEU A 572 15.09 3.93 3.76
CA LEU A 572 14.04 4.78 4.32
C LEU A 572 12.67 4.51 3.69
N GLU A 573 12.60 4.16 2.40
CA GLU A 573 11.33 3.83 1.74
C GLU A 573 10.53 2.77 2.53
N SER A 574 11.17 1.65 2.85
CA SER A 574 10.53 0.56 3.56
C SER A 574 10.19 0.95 5.01
N ALA A 575 11.06 1.73 5.66
CA ALA A 575 10.80 2.17 7.03
C ALA A 575 9.63 3.16 7.10
N MET A 576 9.54 4.09 6.14
CA MET A 576 8.44 5.05 6.02
C MET A 576 7.11 4.37 5.72
N ARG A 577 7.07 3.43 4.76
CA ARG A 577 5.84 2.65 4.47
C ARG A 577 5.38 1.88 5.72
N ALA A 578 6.31 1.18 6.36
CA ALA A 578 6.02 0.40 7.56
C ALA A 578 5.62 1.27 8.77
N GLU A 579 6.14 2.50 8.90
CA GLU A 579 5.66 3.48 9.88
C GLU A 579 4.16 3.77 9.68
N THR A 580 3.76 4.12 8.45
CA THR A 580 2.37 4.46 8.14
C THR A 580 1.44 3.26 8.31
N GLU A 581 1.86 2.07 7.86
CA GLU A 581 1.09 0.83 8.02
C GLU A 581 0.91 0.47 9.50
N MET A 582 1.98 0.50 10.30
CA MET A 582 1.88 0.19 11.72
C MET A 582 1.15 1.27 12.52
N PHE A 583 1.23 2.53 12.11
CA PHE A 583 0.43 3.61 12.68
C PHE A 583 -1.07 3.39 12.46
N PHE A 584 -1.48 3.10 11.24
CA PHE A 584 -2.88 2.77 10.95
C PHE A 584 -3.32 1.49 11.69
N ARG A 585 -2.48 0.46 11.71
CA ARG A 585 -2.73 -0.79 12.47
C ARG A 585 -2.95 -0.52 13.94
N HIS A 586 -2.16 0.36 14.55
CA HIS A 586 -2.33 0.76 15.94
C HIS A 586 -3.66 1.46 16.20
N VAL A 587 -4.05 2.41 15.35
CA VAL A 587 -5.35 3.11 15.43
C VAL A 587 -6.51 2.11 15.29
N LEU A 588 -6.39 1.14 14.39
CA LEU A 588 -7.38 0.10 14.17
C LEU A 588 -7.51 -0.86 15.36
N ASP A 589 -6.41 -1.45 15.81
CA ASP A 589 -6.38 -2.49 16.84
C ASP A 589 -6.83 -1.96 18.21
N ASN A 590 -6.47 -0.71 18.51
CA ASN A 590 -6.85 -0.03 19.76
C ASN A 590 -8.16 0.76 19.63
N ASN A 591 -8.81 0.71 18.46
CA ASN A 591 -10.04 1.43 18.16
C ASN A 591 -9.97 2.91 18.56
N LEU A 592 -8.90 3.59 18.15
CA LEU A 592 -8.68 4.98 18.51
C LEU A 592 -9.52 5.93 17.64
N PRO A 593 -9.81 7.16 18.12
CA PRO A 593 -10.52 8.17 17.34
C PRO A 593 -9.80 8.50 16.04
N LEU A 594 -10.56 8.85 14.99
CA LEU A 594 -9.99 9.21 13.69
C LEU A 594 -9.14 10.49 13.72
N SER A 595 -9.33 11.33 14.74
CA SER A 595 -8.51 12.52 14.96
C SER A 595 -7.03 12.20 15.21
N GLU A 596 -6.70 10.97 15.61
CA GLU A 596 -5.32 10.47 15.73
C GLU A 596 -4.55 10.63 14.42
N PHE A 597 -5.18 10.36 13.27
CA PHE A 597 -4.55 10.50 11.95
C PHE A 597 -4.06 11.93 11.67
N LEU A 598 -4.64 12.92 12.34
CA LEU A 598 -4.27 14.33 12.19
C LEU A 598 -3.41 14.85 13.35
N GLY A 599 -3.69 14.37 14.57
CA GLY A 599 -3.24 15.00 15.80
C GLY A 599 -2.36 14.15 16.71
N ALA A 600 -2.09 12.88 16.38
CA ALA A 600 -1.27 11.99 17.20
C ALA A 600 0.07 12.64 17.58
N ASP A 601 0.42 12.53 18.86
CA ASP A 601 1.69 12.98 19.44
C ASP A 601 2.68 11.84 19.62
N TYR A 602 2.48 10.74 18.89
CA TYR A 602 3.39 9.61 18.77
C TYR A 602 3.50 9.17 17.31
N THR A 603 4.54 8.39 17.01
CA THR A 603 4.64 7.65 15.76
C THR A 603 5.43 6.36 15.98
N PHE A 604 5.74 5.64 14.90
CA PHE A 604 6.44 4.37 14.95
C PHE A 604 7.76 4.41 14.21
N LEU A 605 8.86 4.24 14.95
CA LEU A 605 10.20 4.47 14.43
C LEU A 605 11.13 3.30 14.72
N ASN A 606 12.01 3.00 13.78
CA ASN A 606 13.24 2.27 14.01
C ASN A 606 14.39 3.28 14.08
N ARG A 607 15.61 2.80 14.34
CA ARG A 607 16.80 3.64 14.49
C ARG A 607 17.06 4.52 13.27
N GLU A 608 16.95 3.95 12.08
CA GLU A 608 17.17 4.63 10.80
C GLU A 608 16.18 5.79 10.60
N LEU A 609 14.88 5.53 10.73
CA LEU A 609 13.85 6.54 10.55
C LEU A 609 13.87 7.59 11.66
N ALA A 610 14.15 7.20 12.90
CA ALA A 610 14.31 8.14 14.00
C ALA A 610 15.48 9.10 13.76
N THR A 611 16.61 8.59 13.26
CA THR A 611 17.74 9.45 12.90
C THR A 611 17.36 10.43 11.79
N HIS A 612 16.66 9.93 10.75
CA HIS A 612 16.16 10.77 9.65
C HIS A 612 15.21 11.87 10.16
N TYR A 613 14.43 11.59 11.19
CA TYR A 613 13.52 12.56 11.79
C TYR A 613 14.17 13.49 12.82
N GLY A 614 15.43 13.27 13.19
CA GLY A 614 16.10 14.00 14.26
C GLY A 614 15.61 13.62 15.66
N ILE A 615 15.12 12.39 15.84
CA ILE A 615 14.60 11.86 17.11
C ILE A 615 15.64 10.92 17.71
N GLU A 616 16.11 11.25 18.91
CA GLU A 616 17.12 10.48 19.64
C GLU A 616 16.51 9.34 20.48
N GLY A 617 17.35 8.41 20.93
CA GLY A 617 16.97 7.37 21.88
C GLY A 617 16.32 6.11 21.28
N VAL A 618 16.09 6.06 19.96
CA VAL A 618 15.57 4.87 19.27
C VAL A 618 16.74 4.00 18.78
N GLN A 619 16.68 2.70 19.08
CA GLN A 619 17.70 1.71 18.73
C GLN A 619 17.05 0.52 18.05
N GLY A 620 17.79 -0.25 17.25
CA GLY A 620 17.25 -1.42 16.57
C GLY A 620 16.54 -1.12 15.25
N ASN A 621 16.45 -2.14 14.40
CA ASN A 621 15.78 -2.10 13.11
C ASN A 621 14.25 -2.32 13.18
N GLN A 622 13.75 -2.76 14.34
CA GLN A 622 12.33 -2.96 14.60
C GLN A 622 11.65 -1.63 14.93
N LEU A 623 10.55 -1.34 14.23
CA LEU A 623 9.71 -0.20 14.52
C LEU A 623 9.09 -0.33 15.92
N ARG A 624 9.00 0.76 16.66
CA ARG A 624 8.34 0.83 17.97
C ARG A 624 7.63 2.16 18.13
N ARG A 625 6.62 2.21 19.00
CA ARG A 625 5.94 3.45 19.36
C ARG A 625 6.90 4.40 20.07
N VAL A 626 6.94 5.66 19.64
CA VAL A 626 7.78 6.72 20.19
C VAL A 626 6.93 7.97 20.40
N GLU A 627 6.96 8.53 21.60
CA GLU A 627 6.33 9.81 21.93
C GLU A 627 7.11 10.97 21.30
N LEU A 628 6.39 11.93 20.72
CA LEU A 628 6.97 13.01 19.91
C LEU A 628 7.13 14.33 20.67
N ASN A 629 6.61 14.47 21.89
CA ASN A 629 6.83 15.61 22.80
C ASN A 629 6.86 16.99 22.11
N ASN A 630 5.80 17.35 21.37
CA ASN A 630 5.67 18.59 20.59
C ASN A 630 6.55 18.72 19.33
N SER A 631 7.02 17.60 18.77
CA SER A 631 7.62 17.58 17.44
C SER A 631 6.59 17.88 16.33
N TYR A 632 7.09 18.42 15.21
CA TYR A 632 6.37 18.59 13.95
C TYR A 632 6.03 17.25 13.25
N ARG A 633 6.45 16.11 13.80
CA ARG A 633 6.27 14.75 13.24
C ARG A 633 4.95 14.05 13.57
N GLY A 634 4.00 14.72 14.23
CA GLY A 634 2.75 14.10 14.68
C GLY A 634 1.68 13.95 13.59
N GLY A 635 0.92 12.85 13.63
CA GLY A 635 -0.09 12.48 12.64
C GLY A 635 0.48 12.19 11.25
N LEU A 636 -0.39 11.95 10.26
CA LEU A 636 0.00 11.64 8.89
C LEU A 636 0.81 12.77 8.23
N LEU A 637 0.55 14.03 8.58
CA LEU A 637 1.22 15.20 8.02
C LEU A 637 2.73 15.23 8.32
N GLY A 638 3.16 14.58 9.41
CA GLY A 638 4.56 14.52 9.82
C GLY A 638 5.33 13.32 9.29
N GLN A 639 4.64 12.32 8.70
CA GLN A 639 5.23 11.06 8.27
C GLN A 639 5.94 11.20 6.92
N GLY A 640 7.13 10.63 6.83
CA GLY A 640 8.02 10.64 5.67
C GLY A 640 7.40 9.98 4.44
N ALA A 641 6.55 8.97 4.61
CA ALA A 641 5.86 8.30 3.50
C ALA A 641 4.97 9.29 2.72
N LEU A 642 4.15 10.06 3.44
CA LEU A 642 3.25 11.07 2.86
C LEU A 642 4.04 12.21 2.22
N LEU A 643 5.10 12.68 2.89
CA LEU A 643 5.94 13.78 2.43
C LEU A 643 6.74 13.43 1.18
N THR A 644 7.19 12.18 1.08
CA THR A 644 7.94 11.66 -0.07
C THR A 644 7.01 11.32 -1.24
N ALA A 645 5.85 10.72 -0.99
CA ALA A 645 4.86 10.38 -2.02
C ALA A 645 4.26 11.60 -2.74
N SER A 646 4.39 12.79 -2.14
CA SER A 646 3.94 14.07 -2.68
C SER A 646 5.06 14.92 -3.29
N ALA A 647 6.25 14.34 -3.49
CA ALA A 647 7.41 14.96 -4.14
C ALA A 647 7.74 14.29 -5.49
N ASN A 648 8.66 14.88 -6.27
CA ASN A 648 9.10 14.33 -7.57
C ASN A 648 10.45 13.59 -7.52
N GLY A 649 10.95 13.32 -6.30
CA GLY A 649 12.23 12.65 -6.04
C GLY A 649 13.46 13.57 -6.00
N VAL A 650 13.39 14.78 -6.54
CA VAL A 650 14.49 15.76 -6.48
C VAL A 650 14.08 16.95 -5.62
N ASP A 651 12.94 17.53 -5.95
CA ASP A 651 12.41 18.77 -5.39
C ASP A 651 10.99 18.60 -4.85
N THR A 652 10.54 19.63 -4.13
CA THR A 652 9.17 19.75 -3.63
C THR A 652 8.38 20.74 -4.48
N SER A 653 7.06 20.56 -4.51
CA SER A 653 6.14 21.55 -5.09
C SER A 653 4.99 21.83 -4.12
N PRO A 654 4.84 23.08 -3.63
CA PRO A 654 3.71 23.45 -2.78
C PRO A 654 2.36 23.16 -3.45
N VAL A 655 2.26 23.33 -4.76
CA VAL A 655 1.02 23.07 -5.50
C VAL A 655 0.68 21.59 -5.46
N VAL A 656 1.65 20.72 -5.76
CA VAL A 656 1.45 19.26 -5.72
C VAL A 656 1.09 18.79 -4.31
N ARG A 657 1.82 19.24 -3.29
CA ARG A 657 1.54 18.92 -1.88
C ARG A 657 0.16 19.40 -1.43
N GLY A 658 -0.22 20.61 -1.82
CA GLY A 658 -1.53 21.18 -1.50
C GLY A 658 -2.67 20.38 -2.13
N ILE A 659 -2.57 20.04 -3.42
CA ILE A 659 -3.54 19.18 -4.12
C ILE A 659 -3.60 17.82 -3.43
N TYR A 660 -2.45 17.23 -3.14
CA TYR A 660 -2.35 15.93 -2.50
C TYR A 660 -3.05 15.90 -1.13
N LEU A 661 -2.84 16.90 -0.26
CA LEU A 661 -3.56 16.98 1.02
C LEU A 661 -5.07 17.17 0.84
N LEU A 662 -5.50 17.99 -0.13
CA LEU A 662 -6.92 18.19 -0.42
C LEU A 662 -7.59 16.88 -0.82
N GLU A 663 -6.98 16.13 -1.73
CA GLU A 663 -7.54 14.88 -2.25
C GLU A 663 -7.50 13.75 -1.22
N LYS A 664 -6.35 13.57 -0.54
CA LYS A 664 -6.16 12.41 0.34
C LYS A 664 -6.77 12.59 1.72
N LEU A 665 -6.77 13.80 2.27
CA LEU A 665 -7.22 14.05 3.64
C LEU A 665 -8.53 14.83 3.73
N LEU A 666 -8.86 15.67 2.75
CA LEU A 666 -10.05 16.54 2.82
C LEU A 666 -11.14 16.21 1.81
N GLY A 667 -10.96 15.17 0.99
CA GLY A 667 -11.97 14.68 0.04
C GLY A 667 -12.30 15.69 -1.06
N TYR A 668 -11.36 16.56 -1.43
CA TYR A 668 -11.56 17.56 -2.47
C TYR A 668 -10.55 17.39 -3.60
N THR A 669 -11.05 17.11 -4.80
CA THR A 669 -10.26 17.08 -6.04
C THR A 669 -10.39 18.43 -6.75
N PRO A 670 -9.31 19.22 -6.85
CA PRO A 670 -9.35 20.47 -7.61
C PRO A 670 -9.63 20.20 -9.10
N PRO A 671 -10.42 21.06 -9.78
CA PRO A 671 -10.67 20.88 -11.20
C PRO A 671 -9.37 21.04 -12.01
N PRO A 672 -9.23 20.35 -13.14
CA PRO A 672 -8.08 20.54 -14.03
C PRO A 672 -8.04 22.00 -14.54
N PRO A 673 -6.86 22.49 -14.96
CA PRO A 673 -6.72 23.84 -15.48
C PRO A 673 -7.64 24.05 -16.71
N PRO A 674 -8.28 25.24 -16.87
CA PRO A 674 -9.17 25.50 -18.00
C PRO A 674 -8.46 25.34 -19.34
N PRO A 675 -9.04 24.61 -20.32
CA PRO A 675 -8.40 24.35 -21.61
C PRO A 675 -8.27 25.60 -22.50
N ASP A 676 -9.10 26.63 -22.28
CA ASP A 676 -9.27 27.78 -23.18
C ASP A 676 -8.40 29.01 -22.85
N ILE A 677 -7.52 28.91 -21.85
CA ILE A 677 -6.61 30.00 -21.51
C ILE A 677 -5.22 29.62 -22.06
N PRO A 678 -4.66 30.37 -23.04
CA PRO A 678 -3.26 30.18 -23.42
C PRO A 678 -2.43 30.26 -22.14
N ALA A 679 -1.41 29.42 -21.98
CA ALA A 679 -0.48 29.50 -20.85
C ALA A 679 0.19 30.88 -20.87
N ILE A 680 -0.46 31.89 -20.30
CA ILE A 680 0.14 33.17 -20.00
C ILE A 680 1.01 32.84 -18.81
N GLU A 681 2.26 32.48 -19.10
CA GLU A 681 3.28 32.38 -18.07
C GLU A 681 3.37 33.77 -17.43
N PRO A 682 3.01 33.92 -16.14
CA PRO A 682 3.14 35.20 -15.46
C PRO A 682 4.61 35.61 -15.49
N ASP A 683 4.89 36.91 -15.55
CA ASP A 683 6.27 37.39 -15.51
C ASP A 683 6.91 37.16 -14.13
N ILE A 684 7.49 35.97 -13.95
CA ILE A 684 8.17 35.59 -12.72
C ILE A 684 9.53 36.28 -12.53
N ARG A 685 10.00 37.10 -13.48
CA ARG A 685 11.33 37.75 -13.38
C ARG A 685 11.48 38.57 -12.10
N GLY A 686 12.52 38.30 -11.33
CA GLY A 686 12.77 38.93 -10.03
C GLY A 686 12.10 38.26 -8.83
N ALA A 687 11.35 37.16 -9.03
CA ALA A 687 10.99 36.25 -7.95
C ALA A 687 12.11 35.22 -7.75
N VAL A 688 12.64 35.14 -6.54
CA VAL A 688 13.73 34.24 -6.16
C VAL A 688 13.18 32.99 -5.50
N THR A 689 12.10 33.11 -4.72
CA THR A 689 11.49 31.97 -4.01
C THR A 689 10.27 31.41 -4.76
N ILE A 690 9.97 30.12 -4.55
CA ILE A 690 8.75 29.47 -5.07
C ILE A 690 7.49 30.24 -4.62
N ARG A 691 7.50 30.78 -3.40
CA ARG A 691 6.41 31.58 -2.86
C ARG A 691 6.18 32.86 -3.66
N GLU A 692 7.24 33.61 -3.96
CA GLU A 692 7.15 34.82 -4.80
C GLU A 692 6.65 34.50 -6.21
N GLN A 693 7.10 33.37 -6.78
CA GLN A 693 6.64 32.91 -8.09
C GLN A 693 5.13 32.60 -8.07
N LEU A 694 4.64 31.90 -7.05
CA LEU A 694 3.21 31.59 -6.90
C LEU A 694 2.36 32.84 -6.60
N VAL A 695 2.87 33.80 -5.83
CA VAL A 695 2.18 35.08 -5.61
C VAL A 695 1.97 35.81 -6.93
N LYS A 696 2.99 35.87 -7.79
CA LYS A 696 2.86 36.43 -9.14
C LYS A 696 1.91 35.61 -10.02
N HIS A 697 1.96 34.28 -9.93
CA HIS A 697 1.03 33.41 -10.65
C HIS A 697 -0.44 33.67 -10.28
N ARG A 698 -0.68 34.03 -9.03
CA ARG A 698 -2.01 34.38 -8.50
C ARG A 698 -2.48 35.80 -8.85
N GLU A 699 -1.68 36.63 -9.52
CA GLU A 699 -2.17 37.90 -10.07
C GLU A 699 -3.22 37.66 -11.17
N ILE A 700 -3.17 36.48 -11.80
CA ILE A 700 -4.20 36.03 -12.74
C ILE A 700 -5.43 35.59 -11.95
N ALA A 701 -6.53 36.34 -12.11
CA ALA A 701 -7.76 36.15 -11.32
C ALA A 701 -8.35 34.73 -11.41
N THR A 702 -8.21 34.05 -12.55
CA THR A 702 -8.68 32.67 -12.73
C THR A 702 -7.83 31.65 -11.96
N CYS A 703 -6.50 31.79 -11.99
CA CYS A 703 -5.59 30.93 -11.22
C CYS A 703 -5.77 31.15 -9.71
N ALA A 704 -5.98 32.40 -9.28
CA ALA A 704 -6.15 32.76 -7.88
C ALA A 704 -7.30 32.03 -7.17
N GLU A 705 -8.37 31.65 -7.89
CA GLU A 705 -9.53 30.99 -7.27
C GLU A 705 -9.21 29.59 -6.76
N CYS A 706 -8.44 28.81 -7.53
CA CYS A 706 -8.02 27.47 -7.14
C CYS A 706 -6.84 27.52 -6.18
N HIS A 707 -5.83 28.34 -6.48
CA HIS A 707 -4.61 28.46 -5.69
C HIS A 707 -4.84 28.99 -4.26
N ARG A 708 -5.92 29.77 -4.02
CA ARG A 708 -6.33 30.17 -2.65
C ARG A 708 -6.64 28.96 -1.76
N LYS A 709 -7.08 27.84 -2.35
CA LYS A 709 -7.35 26.60 -1.63
C LYS A 709 -6.14 25.68 -1.55
N ILE A 710 -5.28 25.70 -2.58
CA ILE A 710 -4.16 24.77 -2.74
C ILE A 710 -2.92 25.24 -1.99
N ASP A 711 -2.44 26.44 -2.31
CA ASP A 711 -1.12 26.91 -1.90
C ASP A 711 -0.90 26.93 -0.38
N PRO A 712 -1.87 27.36 0.46
CA PRO A 712 -1.64 27.36 1.91
C PRO A 712 -1.28 25.96 2.45
N LEU A 713 -1.96 24.91 1.98
CA LEU A 713 -1.69 23.54 2.43
C LEU A 713 -0.30 23.07 2.00
N GLY A 714 0.12 23.46 0.80
CA GLY A 714 1.47 23.23 0.29
C GLY A 714 2.55 23.94 1.10
N PHE A 715 2.39 25.24 1.31
CA PHE A 715 3.36 26.07 2.05
C PHE A 715 3.58 25.57 3.48
N ALA A 716 2.54 25.05 4.13
CA ALA A 716 2.66 24.48 5.47
C ALA A 716 3.68 23.33 5.55
N LEU A 717 3.91 22.61 4.45
CA LEU A 717 4.81 21.45 4.38
C LEU A 717 6.20 21.77 3.80
N GLU A 718 6.47 23.01 3.38
CA GLU A 718 7.72 23.31 2.67
C GLU A 718 8.99 23.22 3.53
N ASN A 719 8.85 23.18 4.85
CA ASN A 719 9.94 22.80 5.77
C ASN A 719 10.35 21.33 5.68
N PHE A 720 9.69 20.52 4.84
CA PHE A 720 10.15 19.18 4.52
C PHE A 720 10.71 19.11 3.10
N ASP A 721 11.87 18.47 2.92
CA ASP A 721 12.46 18.19 1.61
C ASP A 721 11.76 17.03 0.87
N ALA A 722 12.33 16.59 -0.26
CA ALA A 722 11.77 15.55 -1.11
C ALA A 722 11.73 14.15 -0.47
N ILE A 723 12.52 13.90 0.57
CA ILE A 723 12.51 12.64 1.35
C ILE A 723 11.90 12.84 2.74
N GLY A 724 11.21 13.97 2.96
CA GLY A 724 10.57 14.29 4.21
C GLY A 724 11.52 14.67 5.34
N ALA A 725 12.79 14.99 5.09
CA ALA A 725 13.71 15.54 6.08
C ALA A 725 13.36 17.01 6.38
N TRP A 726 13.61 17.48 7.61
CA TRP A 726 13.36 18.88 7.96
C TRP A 726 14.42 19.80 7.35
N ARG A 727 14.00 20.97 6.85
CA ARG A 727 14.87 22.04 6.33
C ARG A 727 14.34 23.43 6.72
N ASP A 728 15.27 24.35 6.97
CA ASP A 728 14.97 25.75 7.30
C ASP A 728 15.11 26.69 6.09
N ALA A 729 15.79 26.25 5.03
CA ALA A 729 15.99 26.99 3.78
C ALA A 729 15.98 26.03 2.57
N TYR A 730 15.68 26.56 1.38
CA TYR A 730 15.89 25.87 0.11
C TYR A 730 17.38 25.80 -0.25
N GLU A 731 17.73 24.99 -1.25
CA GLU A 731 19.07 25.03 -1.84
C GLU A 731 19.44 26.45 -2.29
N GLY A 732 20.67 26.88 -1.99
CA GLY A 732 21.11 28.26 -2.22
C GLY A 732 20.72 29.25 -1.12
N ASN A 733 20.28 28.78 0.05
CA ASN A 733 19.94 29.58 1.24
C ASN A 733 18.71 30.51 1.09
N ALA A 734 17.79 30.21 0.17
CA ALA A 734 16.55 30.96 0.10
C ALA A 734 15.63 30.59 1.28
N THR A 735 15.13 31.57 2.02
CA THR A 735 14.31 31.35 3.22
C THR A 735 12.99 30.67 2.89
N ILE A 736 12.58 29.71 3.71
CA ILE A 736 11.24 29.10 3.64
C ILE A 736 10.25 29.96 4.41
N ASP A 737 9.15 30.34 3.75
CA ASP A 737 7.99 30.95 4.40
C ASP A 737 6.82 29.96 4.35
N SER A 738 6.58 29.30 5.48
CA SER A 738 5.53 28.31 5.68
C SER A 738 4.22 28.91 6.18
N THR A 739 4.06 30.24 6.21
CA THR A 739 2.83 30.87 6.68
C THR A 739 1.71 30.72 5.65
N GLY A 740 0.46 30.71 6.09
CA GLY A 740 -0.66 30.61 5.16
C GLY A 740 -1.99 31.07 5.73
N LYS A 741 -2.95 31.31 4.83
CA LYS A 741 -4.33 31.65 5.16
C LYS A 741 -5.27 30.70 4.43
N LEU A 742 -6.06 29.95 5.18
CA LEU A 742 -7.05 29.02 4.64
C LEU A 742 -8.29 29.78 4.11
N PRO A 743 -9.08 29.17 3.21
CA PRO A 743 -10.27 29.81 2.63
C PRO A 743 -11.31 30.32 3.65
N GLY A 744 -11.36 29.72 4.84
CA GLY A 744 -12.26 30.12 5.93
C GLY A 744 -11.79 31.35 6.74
N GLY A 745 -10.63 31.92 6.42
CA GLY A 745 -10.07 33.08 7.11
C GLY A 745 -9.00 32.76 8.16
N ASP A 746 -8.90 31.51 8.60
CA ASP A 746 -7.90 31.05 9.56
C ASP A 746 -6.48 31.22 8.99
N SER A 747 -5.57 31.79 9.79
CA SER A 747 -4.15 31.93 9.45
C SER A 747 -3.28 31.07 10.35
N PHE A 748 -2.13 30.65 9.83
CA PHE A 748 -1.10 29.93 10.58
C PHE A 748 0.29 30.43 10.19
N ASN A 749 1.22 30.37 11.13
CA ASN A 749 2.61 30.78 10.97
C ASN A 749 3.59 29.61 11.05
N SER A 750 3.12 28.42 11.45
CA SER A 750 3.94 27.23 11.59
C SER A 750 3.15 25.97 11.24
N LEU A 751 3.86 24.87 11.00
CA LEU A 751 3.26 23.55 10.80
C LEU A 751 2.45 23.09 12.03
N SER A 752 2.88 23.43 13.25
CA SER A 752 2.13 23.09 14.46
C SER A 752 0.77 23.83 14.52
N GLU A 753 0.76 25.11 14.14
CA GLU A 753 -0.49 25.87 14.02
C GLU A 753 -1.37 25.31 12.88
N PHE A 754 -0.77 24.98 11.73
CA PHE A 754 -1.49 24.34 10.62
C PHE A 754 -2.11 23.00 11.02
N ARG A 755 -1.37 22.14 11.72
CA ARG A 755 -1.89 20.86 12.25
C ARG A 755 -3.09 21.08 13.17
N THR A 756 -3.03 22.09 14.04
CA THR A 756 -4.17 22.46 14.89
C THR A 756 -5.39 22.86 14.06
N LEU A 757 -5.20 23.57 12.95
CA LEU A 757 -6.29 23.90 12.02
C LEU A 757 -6.83 22.67 11.28
N MET A 758 -5.97 21.70 10.94
CA MET A 758 -6.39 20.43 10.34
C MET A 758 -7.22 19.59 11.32
N ILE A 759 -6.83 19.52 12.60
CA ILE A 759 -7.61 18.86 13.66
C ILE A 759 -9.00 19.51 13.79
N LYS A 760 -9.11 20.84 13.72
CA LYS A 760 -10.41 21.53 13.69
C LYS A 760 -11.29 21.16 12.49
N ARG A 761 -10.72 20.55 11.45
CA ARG A 761 -11.41 20.05 10.25
C ARG A 761 -11.63 18.54 10.28
N GLN A 762 -11.55 17.90 11.44
CA GLN A 762 -11.75 16.47 11.61
C GLN A 762 -13.04 15.96 10.94
N ASP A 763 -14.13 16.74 10.92
CA ASP A 763 -15.37 16.29 10.28
C ASP A 763 -15.22 16.12 8.75
N GLN A 764 -14.43 16.99 8.11
CA GLN A 764 -14.09 16.86 6.69
C GLN A 764 -13.20 15.64 6.45
N PHE A 765 -12.24 15.42 7.34
CA PHE A 765 -11.38 14.24 7.30
C PHE A 765 -12.17 12.94 7.50
N ASN A 766 -13.07 12.89 8.49
CA ASN A 766 -13.90 11.75 8.79
C ASN A 766 -14.78 11.39 7.58
N ARG A 767 -15.38 12.40 6.93
CA ARG A 767 -16.12 12.20 5.68
C ARG A 767 -15.21 11.63 4.58
N ALA A 768 -14.07 12.26 4.32
CA ALA A 768 -13.15 11.84 3.27
C ALA A 768 -12.66 10.40 3.49
N LEU A 769 -12.26 10.05 4.72
CA LEU A 769 -11.84 8.70 5.06
C LEU A 769 -12.98 7.69 4.92
N THR A 770 -14.20 8.04 5.34
CA THR A 770 -15.38 7.19 5.19
C THR A 770 -15.71 6.93 3.72
N GLU A 771 -15.64 7.95 2.87
CA GLU A 771 -15.83 7.82 1.42
C GLU A 771 -14.76 6.92 0.80
N LYS A 772 -13.49 7.11 1.15
CA LYS A 772 -12.38 6.27 0.64
C LYS A 772 -12.52 4.82 1.11
N LEU A 773 -12.89 4.57 2.36
CA LEU A 773 -13.17 3.22 2.88
C LEU A 773 -14.35 2.58 2.16
N LEU A 774 -15.45 3.29 1.95
CA LEU A 774 -16.63 2.78 1.23
C LEU A 774 -16.33 2.46 -0.23
N THR A 775 -15.61 3.35 -0.94
CA THR A 775 -15.16 3.13 -2.31
C THR A 775 -14.30 1.87 -2.40
N TYR A 776 -13.34 1.71 -1.48
CA TYR A 776 -12.50 0.52 -1.41
C TYR A 776 -13.31 -0.75 -1.08
N ALA A 777 -14.20 -0.68 -0.09
CA ALA A 777 -14.99 -1.80 0.41
C ALA A 777 -16.02 -2.33 -0.60
N THR A 778 -16.58 -1.43 -1.40
CA THR A 778 -17.59 -1.76 -2.42
C THR A 778 -16.98 -1.99 -3.80
N GLY A 779 -15.78 -1.45 -4.06
CA GLY A 779 -15.13 -1.52 -5.35
C GLY A 779 -15.91 -0.76 -6.43
N ARG A 780 -16.51 0.38 -6.09
CA ARG A 780 -17.18 1.29 -7.02
C ARG A 780 -17.07 2.72 -6.55
N GLU A 781 -17.26 3.67 -7.46
CA GLU A 781 -17.41 5.07 -7.09
C GLU A 781 -18.73 5.29 -6.34
N LEU A 782 -18.68 6.19 -5.34
CA LEU A 782 -19.88 6.63 -4.64
C LEU A 782 -20.62 7.64 -5.49
N GLY A 783 -21.88 7.31 -5.79
CA GLY A 783 -22.76 8.16 -6.55
C GLY A 783 -23.50 9.16 -5.67
N ILE A 784 -24.23 10.05 -6.32
CA ILE A 784 -25.02 11.06 -5.62
C ILE A 784 -26.13 10.42 -4.76
N SER A 785 -26.61 9.23 -5.14
CA SER A 785 -27.60 8.43 -4.38
C SER A 785 -27.06 7.92 -3.04
N ASP A 786 -25.75 7.70 -2.90
CA ASP A 786 -25.12 7.15 -1.70
C ASP A 786 -24.97 8.17 -0.58
N ARG A 787 -24.88 9.46 -0.92
CA ARG A 787 -24.58 10.53 0.04
C ARG A 787 -25.54 10.57 1.23
N GLY A 788 -26.82 10.29 1.03
CA GLY A 788 -27.78 10.26 2.15
C GLY A 788 -27.49 9.15 3.17
N GLU A 789 -27.00 8.00 2.71
CA GLU A 789 -26.57 6.92 3.59
C GLU A 789 -25.20 7.21 4.22
N LEU A 790 -24.28 7.83 3.48
CA LEU A 790 -23.02 8.34 4.02
C LEU A 790 -23.25 9.32 5.18
N ASP A 791 -24.19 10.26 5.03
CA ASP A 791 -24.57 11.20 6.08
C ASP A 791 -25.21 10.49 7.28
N ARG A 792 -25.87 9.35 7.08
CA ARG A 792 -26.37 8.50 8.15
C ARG A 792 -25.23 7.79 8.89
N ILE A 793 -24.27 7.23 8.16
CA ILE A 793 -23.07 6.58 8.72
C ILE A 793 -22.30 7.57 9.59
N LEU A 794 -22.02 8.78 9.08
CA LEU A 794 -21.30 9.81 9.82
C LEU A 794 -22.05 10.26 11.08
N ARG A 795 -23.37 10.48 11.00
CA ARG A 795 -24.19 10.79 12.19
C ARG A 795 -24.19 9.66 13.23
N GLN A 796 -24.26 8.41 12.79
CA GLN A 796 -24.19 7.25 13.68
C GLN A 796 -22.81 7.14 14.33
N PHE A 797 -21.74 7.42 13.57
CA PHE A 797 -20.37 7.44 14.06
C PHE A 797 -20.14 8.58 15.06
N GLU A 798 -20.61 9.79 14.81
CA GLU A 798 -20.53 10.94 15.74
C GLU A 798 -21.26 10.68 17.06
N GLN A 799 -22.31 9.86 17.06
CA GLN A 799 -23.03 9.46 18.27
C GLN A 799 -22.34 8.34 19.05
N SER A 800 -21.43 7.62 18.40
CA SER A 800 -20.55 6.68 19.08
C SER A 800 -19.34 7.44 19.66
N GLU A 801 -18.89 7.13 20.86
CA GLU A 801 -17.55 7.55 21.34
C GLU A 801 -16.43 6.78 20.60
N GLY A 802 -16.74 6.25 19.41
CA GLY A 802 -16.06 5.14 18.77
C GLY A 802 -14.87 5.52 17.90
N GLY A 803 -14.03 4.54 17.63
CA GLY A 803 -12.82 4.69 16.82
C GLY A 803 -12.95 4.09 15.43
N LEU A 804 -11.80 3.87 14.79
CA LEU A 804 -11.74 3.34 13.43
C LEU A 804 -12.47 1.98 13.27
N LYS A 805 -12.39 1.10 14.27
CA LYS A 805 -13.06 -0.22 14.20
C LYS A 805 -14.59 -0.07 14.23
N ASP A 806 -15.09 0.90 14.99
CA ASP A 806 -16.53 1.20 15.03
C ASP A 806 -17.00 1.77 13.68
N LEU A 807 -16.21 2.67 13.06
CA LEU A 807 -16.52 3.16 11.71
C LEU A 807 -16.60 2.01 10.70
N LEU A 808 -15.63 1.09 10.71
CA LEU A 808 -15.65 -0.08 9.81
C LEU A 808 -16.89 -0.96 10.03
N THR A 809 -17.30 -1.12 11.29
CA THR A 809 -18.50 -1.90 11.65
C THR A 809 -19.77 -1.22 11.13
N ILE A 810 -19.95 0.08 11.39
CA ILE A 810 -21.10 0.86 10.91
C ILE A 810 -21.17 0.86 9.38
N LEU A 811 -20.02 0.96 8.71
CA LEU A 811 -19.89 0.91 7.26
C LEU A 811 -20.41 -0.41 6.72
N VAL A 812 -19.96 -1.53 7.28
CA VAL A 812 -20.35 -2.88 6.85
C VAL A 812 -21.85 -3.14 7.11
N GLU A 813 -22.42 -2.55 8.17
CA GLU A 813 -23.86 -2.59 8.44
C GLU A 813 -24.69 -1.67 7.52
N SER A 814 -24.06 -0.76 6.77
CA SER A 814 -24.77 0.20 5.93
C SER A 814 -25.48 -0.43 4.72
N SER A 815 -26.51 0.26 4.21
CA SER A 815 -27.17 -0.16 2.98
C SER A 815 -26.24 -0.09 1.77
N ILE A 816 -25.28 0.85 1.72
CA ILE A 816 -24.27 0.91 0.65
C ILE A 816 -23.47 -0.39 0.58
N PHE A 817 -23.04 -0.92 1.73
CA PHE A 817 -22.25 -2.15 1.78
C PHE A 817 -23.10 -3.40 1.56
N GLN A 818 -24.35 -3.40 2.00
CA GLN A 818 -25.25 -4.56 1.88
C GLN A 818 -26.08 -4.61 0.58
N HIS A 819 -25.95 -3.61 -0.30
CA HIS A 819 -26.66 -3.58 -1.59
C HIS A 819 -25.70 -3.35 -2.77
N LYS A 820 -26.13 -3.72 -3.97
CA LYS A 820 -25.46 -3.41 -5.23
C LYS A 820 -26.31 -2.48 -6.09
#